data_AF-A0A1W9N5P6-F1
#
_entry.id   AF-A0A1W9N5P6-F1
#
_cell.length_a   1.000
_cell.length_b   1.000
_cell.length_c   1.000
_cell.angle_alpha   90.00
_cell.angle_beta   90.00
_cell.angle_gamma   90.00
#
_symmetry.space_group_name_H-M   'P 1'
#
loop_
_entity.id
_entity.type
_entity.pdbx_description
1 polymer ?
#
loop_
_entity_poly.entity_id
_entity_poly.type
_entity_poly.pdbx_seq_one_letter_code
_entity_poly.pdbx_strand_id
1 'polypeptide(L)'
;MILKGKLYAESPIYRGNARKTLFTRDNDGTHRLVSLAGEVEGTAQALMDAFVGQSKNRKNIGLINQLWQRLYGEALPANLIEKVECRLQKESYPQNNFFDLRMGIKLDEDRWAAEANANYKMETVLRNSVFDFILSVRDAMLQRDGNEARLYHVLEEMKAGRFWFGAGKSKGMGRVRLEMDIPFSGTKAPAAKPGANYLKVDMIFNAQNPLMVGWNWGKVDPYSPSFSAIEGRLMISAMKYIPDFIRTRLEMTLGGPILSPQDWKQKFAETLPRITAVCLKECSAEEKEFWVLPAAGLAKLSKGKHALTKKLVSKLETLAEQPFQSREEAEAAFTEACGKKANMVGRITDELEQRRESVQGMNPQAWAAVADGLGLDKSLGEKLAQASEEADMIKILTPACQSVLPQLYDQVDQQIRLLQSDAWVDAEISTREEHLLIKTMLESGNIKEYQWNDPGMPPKGIRSATWREFLSAHSRVQYRHMLNAQNLKKSIVNDRNHIEFLNRYREQTRQELSQPHHIDFRAGGPGNREISRKYGKPYDTIFMRMLCWKPSSKEHGTYEVYIPGSTIKGAFRKRASMILGTLWGESRKTVYVLNRMFGTQGQRGMVFFSDAYLSDPADSGRSWCSADGIRMNPKTGQPVETAKRDYLFAYGDQLVFHIRLDIQDIEEKDIEILSLLYHLIEDFQNGDIAVGGEKANGYGWAEASVSGLTWLTADPKGITQKLFGKNKLKTDGIWQKLSLEGQAAAEALKPLAPLSAEAKNDAPPVARGGFVSHRAFGGYCGTLSVEAEVLTPMNIQESGEPSLTVKLPEGPVNGWDFFSISPPDADRRGNERIYALPSRSIKGMLRHIYSIATDSKKESSDIRKLNPAESLFGWVGNAPNQAIMGRVSFSYGKFEVLNQEPAWFKVPYPYGNWHYAGGQWKNSPGVPATRFLIGDTWRLFTHAPLAPIARQVGAFEPDTVQARYFRAILPGERARFTIRFWNLLKEELQRLLWCVTLEPGLAHKMGNNRYLGFGSLRLNILEDSFLIDWSKRYSGKNDWRKPLDAKKLPDPKKIVNYSELKKALEMRSEK
;
A
#
# COMPACT_ATOMS: atom_id res chain seq x y z
N MET A 1 21.40 -10.78 -39.13
CA MET A 1 20.47 -9.66 -38.85
C MET A 1 20.49 -9.25 -37.38
N ILE A 2 20.34 -7.94 -37.09
CA ILE A 2 20.21 -7.40 -35.73
C ILE A 2 18.84 -6.70 -35.61
N LEU A 3 18.02 -7.15 -34.67
CA LEU A 3 16.73 -6.51 -34.35
C LEU A 3 16.90 -5.67 -33.07
N LYS A 4 16.35 -4.46 -33.07
CA LYS A 4 16.42 -3.54 -31.93
C LYS A 4 15.01 -3.09 -31.56
N GLY A 5 14.70 -3.12 -30.28
CA GLY A 5 13.41 -2.71 -29.73
C GLY A 5 13.50 -2.39 -28.25
N LYS A 6 12.34 -2.32 -27.59
CA LYS A 6 12.20 -2.04 -26.17
C LYS A 6 11.34 -3.10 -25.49
N LEU A 7 11.70 -3.51 -24.29
CA LEU A 7 10.86 -4.32 -23.42
C LEU A 7 10.29 -3.45 -22.28
N TYR A 8 8.97 -3.42 -22.17
CA TYR A 8 8.24 -2.69 -21.13
C TYR A 8 7.84 -3.64 -20.02
N ALA A 9 8.16 -3.29 -18.77
CA ALA A 9 7.69 -4.02 -17.59
C ALA A 9 6.23 -3.67 -17.29
N GLU A 10 5.28 -4.43 -17.85
CA GLU A 10 3.83 -4.23 -17.60
C GLU A 10 3.45 -4.54 -16.14
N SER A 11 4.29 -5.31 -15.44
CA SER A 11 4.20 -5.58 -14.01
C SER A 11 5.60 -5.57 -13.37
N PRO A 12 5.71 -5.40 -12.04
CA PRO A 12 7.01 -5.41 -11.37
C PRO A 12 7.78 -6.71 -11.58
N ILE A 13 9.10 -6.62 -11.73
CA ILE A 13 9.96 -7.78 -12.02
C ILE A 13 10.71 -8.20 -10.76
N TYR A 14 10.53 -9.46 -10.36
CA TYR A 14 11.26 -10.08 -9.24
C TYR A 14 12.19 -11.17 -9.76
N ARG A 15 13.49 -11.18 -9.39
CA ARG A 15 14.44 -12.20 -9.87
C ARG A 15 14.35 -13.53 -9.12
N GLY A 16 13.97 -13.51 -7.84
CA GLY A 16 13.75 -14.72 -7.02
C GLY A 16 14.99 -15.54 -6.70
N ASN A 17 15.97 -14.96 -5.99
CA ASN A 17 16.99 -15.76 -5.31
C ASN A 17 16.65 -15.88 -3.82
N ALA A 18 16.38 -17.10 -3.37
CA ALA A 18 15.57 -17.38 -2.18
C ALA A 18 16.27 -17.18 -0.81
N ARG A 19 17.48 -16.62 -0.75
CA ARG A 19 18.15 -16.28 0.52
C ARG A 19 19.03 -15.04 0.35
N LYS A 20 18.51 -13.89 0.81
CA LYS A 20 19.28 -12.69 1.20
C LYS A 20 20.02 -11.89 0.11
N THR A 21 19.73 -12.03 -1.18
CA THR A 21 20.22 -11.06 -2.19
C THR A 21 19.07 -10.31 -2.84
N LEU A 22 18.92 -9.06 -2.41
CA LEU A 22 18.51 -7.95 -3.26
C LEU A 22 19.28 -7.99 -4.58
N PHE A 23 18.78 -7.34 -5.64
CA PHE A 23 19.48 -7.26 -6.92
C PHE A 23 20.99 -7.10 -6.72
N THR A 24 21.75 -8.07 -7.24
CA THR A 24 23.22 -8.05 -7.23
C THR A 24 23.72 -6.78 -7.91
N ARG A 25 24.91 -6.29 -7.55
CA ARG A 25 25.57 -5.08 -8.11
C ARG A 25 27.00 -5.49 -8.50
N ASP A 26 27.57 -4.92 -9.57
CA ASP A 26 28.78 -5.43 -10.28
C ASP A 26 30.10 -5.46 -9.46
N ASN A 27 31.03 -6.32 -9.92
CA ASN A 27 32.47 -6.49 -9.64
C ASN A 27 33.01 -6.22 -8.22
N ASP A 28 33.08 -4.96 -7.78
CA ASP A 28 33.63 -4.53 -6.49
C ASP A 28 32.57 -3.99 -5.51
N GLY A 29 31.32 -3.90 -5.98
CA GLY A 29 30.18 -3.34 -5.27
C GLY A 29 30.16 -1.81 -5.17
N THR A 30 31.07 -1.09 -5.85
CA THR A 30 31.19 0.38 -5.77
C THR A 30 30.33 1.11 -6.80
N HIS A 31 30.08 0.51 -7.96
CA HIS A 31 29.25 1.11 -9.01
C HIS A 31 27.74 0.83 -8.81
N ARG A 32 26.99 1.91 -8.61
CA ARG A 32 25.52 1.95 -8.38
C ARG A 32 24.70 1.77 -9.67
N LEU A 33 25.10 0.83 -10.53
CA LEU A 33 24.25 0.36 -11.62
C LEU A 33 23.56 -0.91 -11.15
N VAL A 34 22.23 -0.93 -11.20
CA VAL A 34 21.45 -2.18 -11.29
C VAL A 34 21.94 -2.96 -12.50
N SER A 35 22.75 -3.98 -12.23
CA SER A 35 23.12 -5.02 -13.17
C SER A 35 22.97 -6.36 -12.45
N LEU A 36 22.37 -7.35 -13.10
CA LEU A 36 21.96 -8.61 -12.46
C LEU A 36 23.13 -9.58 -12.17
N ALA A 37 24.25 -9.15 -11.59
CA ALA A 37 25.22 -9.97 -10.83
C ALA A 37 26.30 -9.01 -10.28
N GLY A 38 27.11 -9.28 -9.26
CA GLY A 38 27.20 -10.49 -8.51
C GLY A 38 28.18 -11.50 -9.11
N GLU A 39 29.38 -11.09 -9.57
CA GLU A 39 30.43 -11.92 -10.20
C GLU A 39 30.22 -13.44 -10.15
N VAL A 40 29.75 -13.96 -11.28
CA VAL A 40 30.39 -15.03 -12.04
C VAL A 40 30.38 -14.48 -13.47
N GLU A 41 31.49 -13.88 -13.94
CA GLU A 41 31.84 -13.54 -15.34
C GLU A 41 30.72 -13.24 -16.37
N GLY A 42 29.61 -12.57 -16.02
CA GLY A 42 28.55 -12.33 -17.02
C GLY A 42 27.23 -11.84 -16.45
N THR A 43 27.09 -10.52 -16.27
CA THR A 43 25.95 -9.93 -15.56
C THR A 43 24.97 -9.19 -16.47
N ALA A 44 25.37 -8.91 -17.72
CA ALA A 44 24.44 -8.83 -18.84
C ALA A 44 24.20 -10.23 -19.45
N GLN A 45 25.24 -11.09 -19.49
CA GLN A 45 25.21 -12.48 -20.00
C GLN A 45 24.15 -13.37 -19.30
N ALA A 46 23.97 -13.28 -17.97
CA ALA A 46 22.96 -14.08 -17.26
C ALA A 46 21.50 -13.66 -17.54
N LEU A 47 21.27 -12.42 -17.97
CA LEU A 47 20.01 -12.00 -18.60
C LEU A 47 19.93 -12.59 -20.01
N MET A 48 21.01 -12.54 -20.81
CA MET A 48 21.08 -13.11 -22.17
C MET A 48 20.79 -14.62 -22.19
N ASP A 49 21.42 -15.38 -21.29
CA ASP A 49 21.27 -16.84 -21.09
C ASP A 49 19.88 -17.21 -20.55
N ALA A 50 19.20 -16.26 -19.91
CA ALA A 50 17.81 -16.45 -19.47
C ALA A 50 16.82 -16.30 -20.63
N PHE A 51 17.17 -15.65 -21.74
CA PHE A 51 16.34 -15.62 -22.94
C PHE A 51 16.66 -16.79 -23.88
N VAL A 52 17.93 -17.10 -24.09
CA VAL A 52 18.37 -18.15 -25.01
C VAL A 52 19.40 -19.10 -24.40
N GLY A 53 19.39 -20.36 -24.84
CA GLY A 53 20.34 -21.38 -24.40
C GLY A 53 19.75 -22.42 -23.44
N GLN A 54 20.60 -23.34 -23.00
CA GLN A 54 20.22 -24.45 -22.12
C GLN A 54 21.38 -24.83 -21.20
N SER A 55 21.13 -25.02 -19.90
CA SER A 55 22.15 -25.47 -18.96
C SER A 55 22.63 -26.89 -19.25
N LYS A 56 23.86 -27.24 -18.86
CA LYS A 56 24.45 -28.59 -19.08
C LYS A 56 23.58 -29.74 -18.54
N ASN A 57 22.83 -29.51 -17.47
CA ASN A 57 21.89 -30.48 -16.87
C ASN A 57 20.46 -30.41 -17.43
N ARG A 58 20.24 -29.61 -18.49
CA ARG A 58 18.94 -29.34 -19.15
C ARG A 58 17.83 -28.78 -18.27
N LYS A 59 18.11 -28.46 -16.99
CA LYS A 59 17.09 -27.96 -16.04
C LYS A 59 16.69 -26.51 -16.30
N ASN A 60 17.59 -25.71 -16.89
CA ASN A 60 17.32 -24.32 -17.24
C ASN A 60 17.36 -24.17 -18.76
N ILE A 61 16.27 -23.71 -19.34
CA ILE A 61 16.11 -23.42 -20.77
C ILE A 61 15.78 -21.93 -20.86
N GLY A 62 16.40 -21.21 -21.79
CA GLY A 62 16.10 -19.79 -22.04
C GLY A 62 14.61 -19.56 -22.35
N LEU A 63 14.05 -18.43 -21.95
CA LEU A 63 12.61 -18.13 -22.07
C LEU A 63 12.12 -18.07 -23.52
N ILE A 64 12.94 -17.61 -24.47
CA ILE A 64 12.63 -17.66 -25.91
C ILE A 64 12.67 -19.13 -26.37
N ASN A 65 13.64 -19.92 -25.93
CA ASN A 65 13.66 -21.36 -26.20
C ASN A 65 12.43 -22.07 -25.63
N GLN A 66 12.00 -21.72 -24.41
CA GLN A 66 10.79 -22.25 -23.79
C GLN A 66 9.53 -21.86 -24.57
N LEU A 67 9.44 -20.61 -25.02
CA LEU A 67 8.31 -20.13 -25.82
C LEU A 67 8.28 -20.82 -27.19
N TRP A 68 9.43 -20.95 -27.86
CA TRP A 68 9.55 -21.70 -29.11
C TRP A 68 9.12 -23.15 -28.93
N GLN A 69 9.63 -23.83 -27.90
CA GLN A 69 9.27 -25.22 -27.59
C GLN A 69 7.80 -25.38 -27.23
N ARG A 70 7.23 -24.40 -26.52
CA ARG A 70 5.79 -24.36 -26.23
C ARG A 70 4.97 -24.28 -27.51
N LEU A 71 5.31 -23.36 -28.41
CA LEU A 71 4.55 -23.11 -29.63
C LEU A 71 4.71 -24.20 -30.68
N TYR A 72 5.89 -24.80 -30.83
CA TYR A 72 6.20 -25.69 -31.95
C TYR A 72 6.52 -27.14 -31.55
N GLY A 73 6.68 -27.42 -30.25
CA GLY A 73 7.03 -28.76 -29.76
C GLY A 73 8.49 -29.18 -30.00
N GLU A 74 9.27 -28.34 -30.66
CA GLU A 74 10.66 -28.59 -31.06
C GLU A 74 11.63 -27.68 -30.29
N ALA A 75 12.90 -28.06 -30.21
CA ALA A 75 13.92 -27.17 -29.66
C ALA A 75 14.19 -26.01 -30.63
N LEU A 76 14.50 -24.83 -30.09
CA LEU A 76 15.01 -23.72 -30.91
C LEU A 76 16.26 -24.20 -31.68
N PRO A 77 16.34 -23.99 -33.01
CA PRO A 77 17.51 -24.42 -33.78
C PRO A 77 18.80 -23.81 -33.24
N ALA A 78 19.85 -24.64 -33.17
CA ALA A 78 21.15 -24.22 -32.67
C ALA A 78 21.69 -23.05 -33.50
N ASN A 79 22.18 -22.01 -32.83
CA ASN A 79 22.72 -20.80 -33.44
C ASN A 79 21.73 -19.96 -34.28
N LEU A 80 20.41 -20.21 -34.21
CA LEU A 80 19.44 -19.30 -34.84
C LEU A 80 19.50 -17.91 -34.20
N ILE A 81 19.49 -17.87 -32.86
CA ILE A 81 19.74 -16.66 -32.08
C ILE A 81 21.16 -16.77 -31.52
N GLU A 82 22.02 -15.83 -31.90
CA GLU A 82 23.42 -15.79 -31.47
C GLU A 82 23.58 -15.06 -30.14
N LYS A 83 22.78 -14.00 -29.94
CA LYS A 83 22.86 -13.14 -28.77
C LYS A 83 21.53 -12.43 -28.52
N VAL A 84 21.21 -12.23 -27.25
CA VAL A 84 20.12 -11.36 -26.80
C VAL A 84 20.73 -10.35 -25.85
N GLU A 85 20.63 -9.05 -26.09
CA GLU A 85 20.98 -8.04 -25.10
C GLU A 85 19.71 -7.39 -24.56
N CYS A 86 19.61 -7.25 -23.24
CA CYS A 86 18.49 -6.58 -22.58
C CYS A 86 19.05 -5.72 -21.45
N ARG A 87 19.04 -4.39 -21.61
CA ARG A 87 19.63 -3.44 -20.66
C ARG A 87 18.57 -2.48 -20.15
N LEU A 88 18.48 -2.26 -18.84
CA LEU A 88 17.59 -1.25 -18.29
C LEU A 88 18.04 0.12 -18.81
N GLN A 89 17.10 0.94 -19.30
CA GLN A 89 17.42 2.29 -19.76
C GLN A 89 17.86 3.16 -18.59
N LYS A 90 18.87 4.01 -18.79
CA LYS A 90 19.40 4.91 -17.75
C LYS A 90 18.29 5.76 -17.13
N GLU A 91 17.34 6.18 -17.95
CA GLU A 91 16.17 6.94 -17.55
C GLU A 91 15.35 6.14 -16.54
N SER A 92 15.18 4.83 -16.74
CA SER A 92 14.47 3.94 -15.80
C SER A 92 15.26 3.62 -14.52
N TYR A 93 16.44 4.21 -14.32
CA TYR A 93 17.13 4.23 -13.03
C TYR A 93 16.73 5.49 -12.27
N PRO A 94 16.11 5.38 -11.09
CA PRO A 94 15.96 6.55 -10.23
C PRO A 94 17.37 7.08 -9.89
N GLN A 95 17.58 8.40 -9.85
CA GLN A 95 18.83 9.01 -9.37
C GLN A 95 19.25 8.48 -7.99
N ASN A 96 18.26 8.04 -7.20
CA ASN A 96 18.42 7.48 -5.87
C ASN A 96 18.58 5.94 -5.85
N ASN A 97 18.72 5.28 -7.00
CA ASN A 97 18.91 3.83 -7.18
C ASN A 97 17.84 2.95 -6.52
N PHE A 98 16.60 3.41 -6.62
CA PHE A 98 15.46 2.87 -5.86
C PHE A 98 14.71 1.74 -6.59
N PHE A 99 14.21 0.78 -5.82
CA PHE A 99 13.35 -0.32 -6.27
C PHE A 99 12.07 -0.36 -5.44
N ASP A 100 11.03 -1.05 -5.90
CA ASP A 100 9.86 -1.27 -5.05
C ASP A 100 10.14 -2.40 -4.03
N LEU A 101 9.65 -2.25 -2.80
CA LEU A 101 9.67 -3.27 -1.75
C LEU A 101 8.27 -3.82 -1.54
N ARG A 102 8.03 -4.99 -2.08
CA ARG A 102 6.77 -5.71 -1.89
C ARG A 102 6.84 -6.59 -0.65
N MET A 103 5.79 -6.52 0.15
CA MET A 103 5.60 -7.42 1.27
C MET A 103 4.36 -8.28 1.09
N GLY A 104 4.46 -9.53 1.50
CA GLY A 104 3.30 -10.39 1.65
C GLY A 104 3.28 -11.06 3.01
N ILE A 105 2.07 -11.25 3.51
CA ILE A 105 1.78 -11.96 4.76
C ILE A 105 1.41 -13.39 4.41
N LYS A 106 2.04 -14.35 5.07
CA LYS A 106 1.55 -15.73 5.05
C LYS A 106 0.43 -15.88 6.07
N LEU A 107 -0.69 -16.43 5.63
CA LEU A 107 -1.81 -16.75 6.50
C LEU A 107 -1.74 -18.23 6.89
N ASP A 108 -2.02 -18.48 8.16
CA ASP A 108 -2.25 -19.80 8.69
C ASP A 108 -3.65 -20.28 8.27
N GLU A 109 -3.73 -21.50 7.73
CA GLU A 109 -4.97 -22.03 7.18
C GLU A 109 -6.00 -22.38 8.26
N ASP A 110 -5.57 -22.79 9.45
CA ASP A 110 -6.47 -23.12 10.56
C ASP A 110 -7.01 -21.87 11.23
N ARG A 111 -6.15 -20.87 11.46
CA ARG A 111 -6.48 -19.65 12.20
C ARG A 111 -7.08 -18.55 11.32
N TRP A 112 -6.83 -18.63 10.01
CA TRP A 112 -7.09 -17.58 9.03
C TRP A 112 -6.53 -16.21 9.46
N ALA A 113 -5.38 -16.26 10.12
CA ALA A 113 -4.65 -15.10 10.68
C ALA A 113 -3.19 -15.12 10.22
N ALA A 114 -2.49 -14.00 10.40
CA ALA A 114 -1.08 -13.89 10.03
C ALA A 114 -0.23 -14.90 10.81
N GLU A 115 0.71 -15.54 10.09
CA GLU A 115 1.74 -16.38 10.69
C GLU A 115 2.94 -15.50 11.06
N ALA A 116 3.30 -15.50 12.35
CA ALA A 116 4.40 -14.71 12.86
C ALA A 116 5.71 -15.10 12.18
N ASN A 117 6.53 -14.10 11.84
CA ASN A 117 7.84 -14.25 11.18
C ASN A 117 7.81 -14.94 9.80
N ALA A 118 6.64 -15.13 9.20
CA ALA A 118 6.49 -15.73 7.87
C ALA A 118 6.17 -14.72 6.76
N ASN A 119 6.38 -13.43 7.04
CA ASN A 119 6.27 -12.37 6.04
C ASN A 119 7.41 -12.49 5.03
N TYR A 120 7.09 -12.34 3.75
CA TYR A 120 8.11 -12.32 2.70
C TYR A 120 8.27 -10.91 2.14
N LYS A 121 9.52 -10.57 1.85
CA LYS A 121 9.95 -9.27 1.33
C LYS A 121 10.55 -9.50 -0.06
N MET A 122 10.11 -8.74 -1.04
CA MET A 122 10.52 -8.87 -2.45
C MET A 122 10.90 -7.50 -2.96
N GLU A 123 12.17 -7.30 -3.26
CA GLU A 123 12.61 -6.14 -4.02
C GLU A 123 12.31 -6.38 -5.50
N THR A 124 11.70 -5.40 -6.17
CA THR A 124 11.27 -5.53 -7.56
C THR A 124 11.65 -4.32 -8.40
N VAL A 125 12.02 -4.56 -9.66
CA VAL A 125 12.06 -3.48 -10.65
C VAL A 125 10.64 -2.92 -10.79
N LEU A 126 10.56 -1.60 -10.87
CA LEU A 126 9.31 -0.87 -10.95
C LEU A 126 8.50 -1.29 -12.19
N ARG A 127 7.18 -1.23 -12.05
CA ARG A 127 6.29 -1.23 -13.21
C ARG A 127 6.61 -0.04 -14.12
N ASN A 128 6.44 -0.21 -15.42
CA ASN A 128 6.74 0.73 -16.50
C ASN A 128 8.22 1.04 -16.72
N SER A 129 9.14 0.36 -16.03
CA SER A 129 10.55 0.40 -16.41
C SER A 129 10.75 -0.14 -17.83
N VAL A 130 11.66 0.50 -18.57
CA VAL A 130 11.94 0.22 -19.98
C VAL A 130 13.34 -0.35 -20.13
N PHE A 131 13.46 -1.41 -20.93
CA PHE A 131 14.74 -2.04 -21.25
C PHE A 131 15.00 -1.93 -22.76
N ASP A 132 16.21 -1.51 -23.13
CA ASP A 132 16.71 -1.66 -24.49
C ASP A 132 16.90 -3.15 -24.79
N PHE A 133 16.25 -3.63 -25.85
CA PHE A 133 16.27 -5.02 -26.26
C PHE A 133 16.90 -5.17 -27.65
N ILE A 134 17.92 -6.02 -27.75
CA ILE A 134 18.63 -6.31 -29.00
C ILE A 134 18.66 -7.83 -29.21
N LEU A 135 18.25 -8.28 -30.38
CA LEU A 135 18.28 -9.69 -30.77
C LEU A 135 19.17 -9.88 -32.00
N SER A 136 20.27 -10.60 -31.84
CA SER A 136 21.16 -10.98 -32.94
C SER A 136 20.74 -12.35 -33.50
N VAL A 137 20.32 -12.35 -34.77
CA VAL A 137 19.79 -13.52 -35.47
C VAL A 137 20.72 -13.87 -36.65
N ARG A 138 21.02 -15.16 -36.82
CA ARG A 138 21.84 -15.63 -37.93
C ARG A 138 21.00 -15.83 -39.19
N ASP A 139 21.26 -15.04 -40.23
CA ASP A 139 20.45 -15.00 -41.46
C ASP A 139 20.39 -16.36 -42.17
N ALA A 140 21.53 -17.05 -42.25
CA ALA A 140 21.62 -18.37 -42.85
C ALA A 140 20.76 -19.44 -42.15
N MET A 141 20.49 -19.29 -40.85
CA MET A 141 19.60 -20.19 -40.10
C MET A 141 18.14 -19.73 -40.15
N LEU A 142 17.91 -18.42 -40.20
CA LEU A 142 16.59 -17.83 -40.28
C LEU A 142 15.84 -18.24 -41.56
N GLN A 143 16.55 -18.30 -42.69
CA GLN A 143 15.99 -18.68 -43.99
C GLN A 143 15.76 -20.20 -44.16
N ARG A 144 16.18 -21.04 -43.21
CA ARG A 144 16.00 -22.50 -43.26
C ARG A 144 14.72 -22.93 -42.54
N ASP A 145 14.14 -24.04 -43.00
CA ASP A 145 13.11 -24.81 -42.28
C ASP A 145 11.91 -23.98 -41.75
N GLY A 146 11.59 -22.86 -42.43
CA GLY A 146 10.52 -21.95 -42.00
C GLY A 146 10.80 -21.19 -40.69
N ASN A 147 12.06 -21.08 -40.28
CA ASN A 147 12.46 -20.43 -39.03
C ASN A 147 12.09 -18.95 -38.98
N GLU A 148 12.08 -18.25 -40.11
CA GLU A 148 11.64 -16.85 -40.24
C GLU A 148 10.21 -16.66 -39.72
N ALA A 149 9.25 -17.43 -40.25
CA ALA A 149 7.86 -17.37 -39.82
C ALA A 149 7.68 -17.81 -38.36
N ARG A 150 8.43 -18.84 -37.93
CA ARG A 150 8.39 -19.32 -36.54
C ARG A 150 8.90 -18.27 -35.54
N LEU A 151 10.00 -17.60 -35.85
CA LEU A 151 10.57 -16.54 -35.02
C LEU A 151 9.65 -15.31 -35.01
N TYR A 152 9.05 -14.95 -36.15
CA TYR A 152 8.07 -13.86 -36.25
C TYR A 152 6.95 -14.04 -35.22
N HIS A 153 6.31 -15.20 -35.17
CA HIS A 153 5.22 -15.43 -34.22
C HIS A 153 5.67 -15.54 -32.75
N VAL A 154 6.91 -15.97 -32.49
CA VAL A 154 7.50 -15.88 -31.13
C VAL A 154 7.63 -14.43 -30.68
N LEU A 155 8.06 -13.53 -31.57
CA LEU A 155 8.16 -12.10 -31.29
C LEU A 155 6.77 -11.46 -31.17
N GLU A 156 5.77 -11.90 -31.93
CA GLU A 156 4.38 -11.46 -31.78
C GLU A 156 3.77 -11.86 -30.43
N GLU A 157 4.07 -13.04 -29.89
CA GLU A 157 3.68 -13.40 -28.52
C GLU A 157 4.28 -12.44 -27.47
N MET A 158 5.54 -12.04 -27.67
CA MET A 158 6.21 -11.04 -26.81
C MET A 158 5.58 -9.65 -26.97
N LYS A 159 5.23 -9.24 -28.20
CA LYS A 159 4.53 -7.97 -28.49
C LYS A 159 3.13 -7.93 -27.89
N ALA A 160 2.46 -9.08 -27.78
CA ALA A 160 1.16 -9.19 -27.14
C ALA A 160 1.24 -9.33 -25.60
N GLY A 161 2.43 -9.21 -25.01
CA GLY A 161 2.66 -9.29 -23.57
C GLY A 161 2.43 -10.69 -22.98
N ARG A 162 2.47 -11.75 -23.81
CA ARG A 162 2.37 -13.16 -23.38
C ARG A 162 3.76 -13.73 -23.06
N PHE A 163 4.58 -12.93 -22.37
CA PHE A 163 5.93 -13.28 -21.99
C PHE A 163 6.21 -12.84 -20.54
N TRP A 164 6.77 -13.74 -19.73
CA TRP A 164 7.01 -13.50 -18.30
C TRP A 164 8.45 -13.80 -17.92
N PHE A 165 9.11 -12.80 -17.37
CA PHE A 165 10.49 -12.82 -16.90
C PHE A 165 10.58 -12.92 -15.36
N GLY A 166 11.62 -13.59 -14.84
CA GLY A 166 11.86 -13.69 -13.40
C GLY A 166 10.96 -14.68 -12.63
N ALA A 167 10.94 -14.54 -11.31
CA ALA A 167 10.17 -15.32 -10.36
C ALA A 167 8.84 -14.63 -9.99
N GLY A 168 7.98 -15.33 -9.25
CA GLY A 168 6.71 -14.75 -8.81
C GLY A 168 5.66 -14.60 -9.91
N LYS A 169 5.84 -15.22 -11.09
CA LYS A 169 4.92 -15.11 -12.26
C LYS A 169 3.46 -15.31 -11.90
N SER A 170 3.15 -16.36 -11.13
CA SER A 170 1.77 -16.65 -10.70
C SER A 170 1.22 -15.68 -9.64
N LYS A 171 2.06 -14.80 -9.08
CA LYS A 171 1.74 -13.76 -8.10
C LYS A 171 1.65 -12.36 -8.73
N GLY A 172 1.60 -12.28 -10.06
CA GLY A 172 1.39 -11.03 -10.80
C GLY A 172 2.66 -10.28 -11.18
N MET A 173 3.81 -10.96 -11.14
CA MET A 173 5.10 -10.35 -11.42
C MET A 173 5.66 -10.78 -12.77
N GLY A 174 6.54 -9.95 -13.34
CA GLY A 174 7.42 -10.34 -14.42
C GLY A 174 6.84 -10.30 -15.82
N ARG A 175 5.56 -9.91 -15.98
CA ARG A 175 4.96 -9.71 -17.31
C ARG A 175 5.67 -8.56 -18.03
N VAL A 176 6.09 -8.81 -19.27
CA VAL A 176 6.75 -7.80 -20.13
C VAL A 176 6.13 -7.80 -21.52
N ARG A 177 6.19 -6.64 -22.17
CA ARG A 177 5.73 -6.43 -23.55
C ARG A 177 6.86 -5.92 -24.43
N LEU A 178 7.02 -6.52 -25.60
CA LEU A 178 7.98 -6.09 -26.62
C LEU A 178 7.37 -4.99 -27.50
N GLU A 179 8.18 -3.99 -27.79
CA GLU A 179 7.95 -2.98 -28.81
C GLU A 179 9.14 -3.01 -29.75
N MET A 180 8.93 -3.48 -30.98
CA MET A 180 10.01 -3.71 -31.94
C MET A 180 9.43 -3.80 -33.34
N ASP A 181 10.12 -3.20 -34.30
CA ASP A 181 9.86 -3.40 -35.72
C ASP A 181 10.47 -4.74 -36.15
N ILE A 182 9.66 -5.58 -36.79
CA ILE A 182 10.08 -6.90 -37.26
C ILE A 182 10.21 -6.83 -38.78
N PRO A 183 11.43 -6.85 -39.35
CA PRO A 183 11.69 -6.57 -40.77
C PRO A 183 11.41 -7.78 -41.70
N PHE A 184 10.73 -8.81 -41.19
CA PHE A 184 10.38 -10.03 -41.91
C PHE A 184 8.93 -10.43 -41.62
N SER A 185 8.33 -11.24 -42.48
CA SER A 185 6.87 -11.44 -42.51
C SER A 185 6.44 -12.82 -42.02
N GLY A 186 5.28 -12.89 -41.36
CA GLY A 186 4.58 -14.13 -41.02
C GLY A 186 3.59 -14.60 -42.10
N THR A 187 3.83 -14.30 -43.38
CA THR A 187 2.85 -14.47 -44.49
C THR A 187 2.28 -15.88 -44.61
N LYS A 188 2.98 -16.91 -44.15
CA LYS A 188 2.44 -18.26 -43.94
C LYS A 188 2.62 -18.68 -42.48
N ALA A 189 1.50 -18.75 -41.75
CA ALA A 189 1.52 -19.18 -40.35
C ALA A 189 2.07 -20.62 -40.24
N PRO A 190 3.13 -20.85 -39.43
CA PRO A 190 3.65 -22.18 -39.19
C PRO A 190 2.66 -23.02 -38.40
N ALA A 191 2.74 -24.35 -38.55
CA ALA A 191 1.96 -25.26 -37.72
C ALA A 191 2.38 -25.13 -36.25
N ALA A 192 1.46 -24.67 -35.40
CA ALA A 192 1.64 -24.66 -33.96
C ALA A 192 1.32 -26.04 -33.35
N LYS A 193 1.93 -26.34 -32.22
CA LYS A 193 1.70 -27.55 -31.43
C LYS A 193 0.22 -27.59 -31.01
N PRO A 194 -0.52 -28.67 -31.28
CA PRO A 194 -1.96 -28.74 -30.96
C PRO A 194 -2.32 -28.43 -29.51
N GLY A 195 -1.45 -28.81 -28.55
CA GLY A 195 -1.65 -28.53 -27.12
C GLY A 195 -1.32 -27.11 -26.68
N ALA A 196 -0.78 -26.25 -27.56
CA ALA A 196 -0.52 -24.85 -27.23
C ALA A 196 -1.84 -24.08 -27.22
N ASN A 197 -2.17 -23.49 -26.08
CA ASN A 197 -3.34 -22.64 -25.93
C ASN A 197 -3.16 -21.64 -24.79
N TYR A 198 -4.02 -20.64 -24.76
CA TYR A 198 -3.97 -19.56 -23.78
C TYR A 198 -5.37 -19.03 -23.49
N LEU A 199 -5.72 -18.98 -22.20
CA LEU A 199 -6.94 -18.38 -21.70
C LEU A 199 -6.59 -17.13 -20.90
N LYS A 200 -7.19 -16.00 -21.28
CA LYS A 200 -7.22 -14.75 -20.55
C LYS A 200 -8.63 -14.52 -20.03
N VAL A 201 -8.77 -14.24 -18.75
CA VAL A 201 -10.02 -13.76 -18.15
C VAL A 201 -9.78 -12.39 -17.54
N ASP A 202 -10.52 -11.39 -17.98
CA ASP A 202 -10.55 -10.06 -17.40
C ASP A 202 -11.74 -9.95 -16.46
N MET A 203 -11.49 -9.47 -15.25
CA MET A 203 -12.54 -9.18 -14.27
C MET A 203 -12.34 -7.79 -13.70
N ILE A 204 -13.44 -7.19 -13.26
CA ILE A 204 -13.45 -5.93 -12.54
C ILE A 204 -14.21 -6.11 -11.22
N PHE A 205 -13.82 -5.38 -10.20
CA PHE A 205 -14.60 -5.23 -8.98
C PHE A 205 -14.44 -3.82 -8.45
N ASN A 206 -15.45 -3.33 -7.74
CA ASN A 206 -15.41 -1.99 -7.16
C ASN A 206 -15.38 -2.04 -5.62
N ALA A 207 -15.40 -0.87 -4.99
CA ALA A 207 -15.40 -0.72 -3.54
C ALA A 207 -16.80 -0.43 -2.95
N GLN A 208 -17.90 -0.86 -3.61
CA GLN A 208 -19.26 -0.72 -3.02
C GLN A 208 -19.43 -1.49 -1.70
N ASN A 209 -18.57 -2.51 -1.49
CA ASN A 209 -18.26 -3.04 -0.17
C ASN A 209 -16.90 -2.48 0.26
N PRO A 210 -16.76 -1.93 1.49
CA PRO A 210 -15.51 -1.33 1.96
C PRO A 210 -14.30 -2.22 1.71
N LEU A 211 -13.30 -1.70 1.01
CA LEU A 211 -12.07 -2.42 0.74
C LEU A 211 -10.94 -1.88 1.63
N MET A 212 -10.28 -2.80 2.33
CA MET A 212 -9.10 -2.49 3.13
C MET A 212 -7.99 -3.49 2.85
N VAL A 213 -7.12 -3.12 1.92
CA VAL A 213 -5.82 -3.78 1.74
C VAL A 213 -4.79 -2.87 2.36
N GLY A 214 -4.50 -3.08 3.63
CA GLY A 214 -3.67 -2.17 4.42
C GLY A 214 -2.20 -2.23 4.07
N TRP A 215 -1.51 -1.09 4.13
CA TRP A 215 -0.05 -1.05 4.21
C TRP A 215 0.47 -1.92 5.37
N ASN A 216 1.55 -2.64 5.13
CA ASN A 216 2.28 -3.36 6.19
C ASN A 216 3.28 -2.46 6.94
N TRP A 217 3.47 -1.23 6.49
CA TRP A 217 4.26 -0.18 7.17
C TRP A 217 3.29 0.79 7.85
N GLY A 218 3.74 1.47 8.90
CA GLY A 218 2.94 2.44 9.65
C GLY A 218 2.17 1.87 10.83
N LYS A 219 2.21 0.55 11.09
CA LYS A 219 1.64 0.00 12.32
C LYS A 219 2.48 0.45 13.51
N VAL A 220 2.02 1.48 14.19
CA VAL A 220 2.43 1.82 15.55
C VAL A 220 2.04 0.63 16.41
N ASP A 221 3.02 -0.05 17.00
CA ASP A 221 2.73 -0.91 18.14
C ASP A 221 2.41 0.03 19.32
N PRO A 222 1.15 0.06 19.79
CA PRO A 222 0.74 0.97 20.87
C PRO A 222 1.48 0.70 22.19
N TYR A 223 2.19 -0.42 22.29
CA TYR A 223 2.98 -0.80 23.46
C TYR A 223 4.48 -0.53 23.31
N SER A 224 4.94 -0.04 22.14
CA SER A 224 6.36 0.25 21.91
C SER A 224 6.74 1.58 22.57
N PRO A 225 7.74 1.61 23.49
CA PRO A 225 8.15 2.85 24.13
C PRO A 225 8.72 3.85 23.10
N SER A 226 8.30 5.09 23.23
CA SER A 226 8.45 6.14 22.21
C SER A 226 9.80 6.85 22.25
N PHE A 227 10.94 6.15 22.12
CA PHE A 227 12.24 6.84 22.00
C PHE A 227 13.28 6.08 21.16
N SER A 228 13.47 6.52 19.92
CA SER A 228 14.73 6.44 19.19
C SER A 228 15.29 7.86 19.07
N ALA A 229 16.60 8.05 19.20
CA ALA A 229 17.23 9.36 19.02
C ALA A 229 16.88 9.91 17.62
N ILE A 230 16.23 11.07 17.58
CA ILE A 230 15.79 11.71 16.33
C ILE A 230 16.96 12.53 15.79
N GLU A 231 17.36 12.32 14.53
CA GLU A 231 18.38 13.16 13.88
C GLU A 231 17.74 14.33 13.13
N GLY A 232 18.28 15.54 13.28
CA GLY A 232 17.77 16.74 12.61
C GLY A 232 17.90 16.69 11.09
N ARG A 233 18.83 15.89 10.57
CA ARG A 233 18.95 15.66 9.12
C ARG A 233 17.68 15.02 8.57
N LEU A 234 17.09 14.08 9.30
CA LEU A 234 15.83 13.42 8.90
C LEU A 234 14.65 14.40 8.89
N MET A 235 14.66 15.42 9.75
CA MET A 235 13.62 16.45 9.75
C MET A 235 13.74 17.36 8.53
N ILE A 236 14.96 17.77 8.18
CA ILE A 236 15.22 18.68 7.07
C ILE A 236 15.01 17.99 5.72
N SER A 237 15.46 16.73 5.59
CA SER A 237 15.30 15.96 4.36
C SER A 237 13.83 15.72 4.00
N ALA A 238 12.98 15.62 5.02
CA ALA A 238 11.54 15.39 4.88
C ALA A 238 10.73 16.68 4.61
N MET A 239 11.31 17.86 4.82
CA MET A 239 10.63 19.14 4.56
C MET A 239 10.44 19.35 3.06
N LYS A 240 9.19 19.44 2.64
CA LYS A 240 8.84 19.82 1.27
C LYS A 240 9.06 21.32 1.08
N TYR A 241 9.35 21.66 -0.18
CA TYR A 241 9.42 23.03 -0.68
C TYR A 241 10.65 23.87 -0.27
N ILE A 242 11.61 23.30 0.45
CA ILE A 242 12.94 23.91 0.61
C ILE A 242 13.80 23.53 -0.61
N PRO A 243 14.34 24.48 -1.39
CA PRO A 243 15.24 24.17 -2.51
C PRO A 243 16.45 23.34 -2.07
N ASP A 244 16.88 22.40 -2.90
CA ASP A 244 17.91 21.40 -2.53
C ASP A 244 19.24 22.03 -2.09
N PHE A 245 19.63 23.16 -2.68
CA PHE A 245 20.86 23.86 -2.35
C PHE A 245 20.82 24.48 -0.93
N ILE A 246 19.64 24.97 -0.49
CA ILE A 246 19.42 25.44 0.89
C ILE A 246 19.32 24.24 1.83
N ARG A 247 18.59 23.20 1.42
CA ARG A 247 18.37 21.98 2.21
C ARG A 247 19.68 21.31 2.58
N THR A 248 20.58 21.12 1.62
CA THR A 248 21.90 20.50 1.83
C THR A 248 22.70 21.24 2.90
N ARG A 249 22.65 22.58 2.89
CA ARG A 249 23.37 23.41 3.86
C ARG A 249 22.73 23.36 5.24
N LEU A 250 21.40 23.38 5.31
CA LEU A 250 20.65 23.15 6.57
C LEU A 250 21.00 21.80 7.20
N GLU A 251 21.09 20.73 6.41
CA GLU A 251 21.45 19.40 6.91
C GLU A 251 22.88 19.33 7.48
N MET A 252 23.81 20.13 6.96
CA MET A 252 25.16 20.24 7.52
C MET A 252 25.16 20.96 8.87
N THR A 253 24.32 22.00 9.04
CA THR A 253 24.31 22.84 10.25
C THR A 253 23.42 22.28 11.36
N LEU A 254 22.27 21.72 11.00
CA LEU A 254 21.22 21.29 11.94
C LEU A 254 20.97 19.77 11.90
N GLY A 255 21.85 19.02 11.25
CA GLY A 255 21.69 17.58 11.01
C GLY A 255 21.85 16.67 12.23
N GLY A 256 22.40 17.19 13.34
CA GLY A 256 22.76 16.41 14.52
C GLY A 256 21.57 15.87 15.34
N PRO A 257 21.83 15.12 16.43
CA PRO A 257 20.79 14.55 17.27
C PRO A 257 19.92 15.63 17.94
N ILE A 258 18.61 15.41 17.94
CA ILE A 258 17.59 16.24 18.57
C ILE A 258 17.32 15.72 19.98
N LEU A 259 17.67 16.52 20.97
CA LEU A 259 17.34 16.27 22.38
C LEU A 259 15.96 16.84 22.75
N SER A 260 15.58 17.95 22.10
CA SER A 260 14.30 18.65 22.29
C SER A 260 13.80 19.15 20.93
N PRO A 261 12.61 18.72 20.48
CA PRO A 261 11.99 19.24 19.26
C PRO A 261 11.82 20.75 19.25
N GLN A 262 11.51 21.36 20.41
CA GLN A 262 11.29 22.80 20.50
C GLN A 262 12.60 23.58 20.35
N ASP A 263 13.67 23.12 21.00
CA ASP A 263 14.99 23.74 20.89
C ASP A 263 15.51 23.66 19.46
N TRP A 264 15.24 22.53 18.78
CA TRP A 264 15.60 22.36 17.38
C TRP A 264 14.81 23.30 16.47
N LYS A 265 13.49 23.44 16.67
CA LYS A 265 12.63 24.37 15.91
C LYS A 265 13.07 25.82 16.07
N GLN A 266 13.48 26.21 17.28
CA GLN A 266 14.02 27.53 17.53
C GLN A 266 15.32 27.76 16.75
N LYS A 267 16.27 26.81 16.84
CA LYS A 267 17.52 26.87 16.06
C LYS A 267 17.26 26.90 14.56
N PHE A 268 16.27 26.15 14.08
CA PHE A 268 15.86 26.15 12.68
C PHE A 268 15.34 27.52 12.23
N ALA A 269 14.49 28.16 13.02
CA ALA A 269 13.98 29.51 12.73
C ALA A 269 15.09 30.57 12.65
N GLU A 270 16.11 30.45 13.50
CA GLU A 270 17.27 31.35 13.50
C GLU A 270 18.22 31.08 12.32
N THR A 271 18.31 29.83 11.87
CA THR A 271 19.28 29.38 10.87
C THR A 271 18.76 29.50 9.44
N LEU A 272 17.47 29.28 9.20
CA LEU A 272 16.87 29.28 7.86
C LEU A 272 17.09 30.59 7.08
N PRO A 273 16.87 31.79 7.65
CA PRO A 273 17.13 33.05 6.95
C PRO A 273 18.62 33.24 6.62
N ARG A 274 19.50 32.83 7.54
CA ARG A 274 20.96 32.93 7.40
C ARG A 274 21.47 32.06 6.26
N ILE A 275 21.10 30.78 6.26
CA ILE A 275 21.51 29.86 5.20
C ILE A 275 20.94 30.28 3.85
N THR A 276 19.69 30.77 3.81
CA THR A 276 19.10 31.28 2.57
C THR A 276 19.90 32.45 2.00
N ALA A 277 20.33 33.40 2.85
CA ALA A 277 21.18 34.53 2.44
C ALA A 277 22.54 34.05 1.90
N VAL A 278 23.23 33.17 2.63
CA VAL A 278 24.53 32.60 2.24
C VAL A 278 24.42 31.91 0.88
N CYS A 279 23.43 31.02 0.72
CA CYS A 279 23.24 30.26 -0.51
C CYS A 279 22.89 31.15 -1.71
N LEU A 280 22.09 32.20 -1.52
CA LEU A 280 21.79 33.17 -2.58
C LEU A 280 23.04 33.93 -3.00
N LYS A 281 23.91 34.32 -2.06
CA LYS A 281 25.18 35.00 -2.35
C LYS A 281 26.15 34.08 -3.10
N GLU A 282 26.28 32.82 -2.68
CA GLU A 282 27.10 31.80 -3.37
C GLU A 282 26.63 31.57 -4.82
N CYS A 283 25.32 31.54 -5.06
CA CYS A 283 24.73 31.36 -6.40
C CYS A 283 24.79 32.62 -7.28
N SER A 284 25.21 33.75 -6.72
CA SER A 284 25.24 35.09 -7.34
C SER A 284 26.66 35.60 -7.64
N ALA A 285 27.69 34.76 -7.41
CA ALA A 285 29.06 35.06 -7.75
C ALA A 285 29.39 34.55 -9.17
N GLU A 286 29.58 35.46 -10.13
CA GLU A 286 30.11 35.17 -11.47
C GLU A 286 31.50 35.79 -11.65
N GLU A 287 32.46 35.02 -12.16
CA GLU A 287 33.74 35.55 -12.65
C GLU A 287 33.56 36.01 -14.10
N LYS A 288 33.82 37.30 -14.38
CA LYS A 288 33.87 37.83 -15.74
C LYS A 288 35.32 38.01 -16.17
N GLU A 289 35.63 37.47 -17.35
CA GLU A 289 36.92 37.66 -18.03
C GLU A 289 36.83 38.82 -19.03
N PHE A 290 37.86 39.66 -19.07
CA PHE A 290 37.99 40.72 -20.06
C PHE A 290 39.46 40.91 -20.47
N TRP A 291 39.67 41.48 -21.64
CA TRP A 291 40.98 41.76 -22.21
C TRP A 291 41.28 43.26 -22.15
N VAL A 292 42.50 43.63 -21.78
CA VAL A 292 42.92 45.03 -21.66
C VAL A 292 44.27 45.22 -22.34
N LEU A 293 44.46 46.34 -23.05
CA LEU A 293 45.79 46.76 -23.48
C LEU A 293 46.41 47.62 -22.38
N PRO A 294 47.31 47.08 -21.54
CA PRO A 294 47.91 47.86 -20.46
C PRO A 294 48.77 48.99 -21.02
N ALA A 295 48.81 50.11 -20.28
CA ALA A 295 49.62 51.28 -20.66
C ALA A 295 51.11 50.92 -20.86
N ALA A 296 51.62 49.93 -20.13
CA ALA A 296 52.98 49.41 -20.27
C ALA A 296 53.21 48.70 -21.62
N GLY A 297 52.21 47.93 -22.09
CA GLY A 297 52.24 47.28 -23.41
C GLY A 297 52.24 48.32 -24.54
N LEU A 298 51.42 49.36 -24.41
CA LEU A 298 51.41 50.48 -25.37
C LEU A 298 52.75 51.26 -25.37
N ALA A 299 53.35 51.46 -24.20
CA ALA A 299 54.65 52.12 -24.09
C ALA A 299 55.76 51.33 -24.80
N LYS A 300 55.76 49.99 -24.75
CA LYS A 300 56.70 49.14 -25.51
C LYS A 300 56.52 49.33 -27.01
N LEU A 301 55.27 49.36 -27.50
CA LEU A 301 54.97 49.51 -28.92
C LEU A 301 55.42 50.88 -29.49
N SER A 302 55.63 51.88 -28.62
CA SER A 302 56.13 53.21 -28.99
C SER A 302 57.66 53.35 -29.07
N LYS A 303 58.45 52.32 -28.71
CA LYS A 303 59.92 52.35 -28.66
C LYS A 303 60.54 51.20 -29.50
N GLY A 304 61.71 51.42 -30.11
CA GLY A 304 62.49 50.38 -30.82
C GLY A 304 62.59 50.53 -32.35
N LYS A 305 63.27 49.57 -33.01
CA LYS A 305 63.62 49.59 -34.46
C LYS A 305 62.39 49.65 -35.40
N HIS A 306 61.22 49.23 -34.91
CA HIS A 306 59.93 49.27 -35.62
C HIS A 306 58.81 49.85 -34.73
N ALA A 307 59.08 50.98 -34.09
CA ALA A 307 58.12 51.70 -33.24
C ALA A 307 56.89 52.18 -34.03
N LEU A 308 55.72 52.19 -33.38
CA LEU A 308 54.50 52.77 -33.94
C LEU A 308 54.66 54.29 -34.07
N THR A 309 54.10 54.87 -35.14
CA THR A 309 54.13 56.32 -35.35
C THR A 309 53.39 57.05 -34.25
N LYS A 310 53.90 58.21 -33.77
CA LYS A 310 53.29 59.01 -32.69
C LYS A 310 51.79 59.25 -32.84
N LYS A 311 51.31 59.48 -34.07
CA LYS A 311 49.88 59.69 -34.39
C LYS A 311 49.00 58.44 -34.20
N LEU A 312 49.59 57.25 -34.29
CA LEU A 312 48.91 55.98 -34.05
C LEU A 312 48.91 55.66 -32.54
N VAL A 313 50.03 55.92 -31.86
CA VAL A 313 50.14 55.76 -30.40
C VAL A 313 49.10 56.62 -29.70
N SER A 314 48.91 57.89 -30.08
CA SER A 314 47.89 58.76 -29.47
C SER A 314 46.44 58.29 -29.69
N LYS A 315 46.18 57.51 -30.75
CA LYS A 315 44.86 56.89 -31.01
C LYS A 315 44.66 55.59 -30.22
N LEU A 316 45.74 54.90 -29.91
CA LEU A 316 45.71 53.68 -29.10
C LEU A 316 45.74 54.02 -27.60
N GLU A 317 46.27 55.19 -27.21
CA GLU A 317 46.20 55.70 -25.84
C GLU A 317 44.75 55.86 -25.36
N THR A 318 43.83 56.27 -26.24
CA THR A 318 42.40 56.35 -25.90
C THR A 318 41.72 55.00 -25.71
N LEU A 319 42.34 53.91 -26.17
CA LEU A 319 41.86 52.54 -26.02
C LEU A 319 42.69 51.73 -25.00
N ALA A 320 43.75 52.32 -24.43
CA ALA A 320 44.57 51.71 -23.41
C ALA A 320 43.82 51.68 -22.07
N GLU A 321 44.01 50.61 -21.30
CA GLU A 321 43.28 50.32 -20.06
C GLU A 321 41.75 50.12 -20.22
N GLN A 322 41.21 50.17 -21.44
CA GLN A 322 39.80 49.87 -21.70
C GLN A 322 39.55 48.35 -21.67
N PRO A 323 38.53 47.84 -20.94
CA PRO A 323 38.18 46.43 -20.93
C PRO A 323 37.34 46.04 -22.17
N PHE A 324 37.75 44.97 -22.85
CA PHE A 324 37.06 44.35 -23.98
C PHE A 324 36.54 42.96 -23.58
N GLN A 325 35.33 42.57 -24.01
CA GLN A 325 34.71 41.29 -23.59
C GLN A 325 35.32 40.07 -24.31
N SER A 326 36.00 40.30 -25.44
CA SER A 326 36.70 39.26 -26.18
C SER A 326 37.96 39.81 -26.86
N ARG A 327 38.89 38.93 -27.23
CA ARG A 327 40.08 39.31 -27.96
C ARG A 327 39.73 39.81 -29.36
N GLU A 328 38.71 39.24 -30.00
CA GLU A 328 38.23 39.66 -31.32
C GLU A 328 37.61 41.08 -31.28
N GLU A 329 36.89 41.43 -30.21
CA GLU A 329 36.34 42.78 -30.02
C GLU A 329 37.45 43.82 -29.85
N ALA A 330 38.48 43.52 -29.06
CA ALA A 330 39.67 44.36 -28.93
C ALA A 330 40.38 44.52 -30.28
N GLU A 331 40.53 43.44 -31.03
CA GLU A 331 41.16 43.44 -32.36
C GLU A 331 40.40 44.30 -33.37
N ALA A 332 39.06 44.22 -33.37
CA ALA A 332 38.21 45.06 -34.22
C ALA A 332 38.36 46.55 -33.88
N ALA A 333 38.33 46.90 -32.58
CA ALA A 333 38.52 48.28 -32.12
C ALA A 333 39.91 48.84 -32.50
N PHE A 334 40.96 48.03 -32.36
CA PHE A 334 42.31 48.41 -32.79
C PHE A 334 42.45 48.49 -34.32
N THR A 335 41.74 47.66 -35.07
CA THR A 335 41.72 47.70 -36.54
C THR A 335 41.10 49.00 -37.04
N GLU A 336 39.99 49.41 -36.44
CA GLU A 336 39.35 50.69 -36.73
C GLU A 336 40.27 51.87 -36.38
N ALA A 337 40.90 51.83 -35.19
CA ALA A 337 41.85 52.86 -34.76
C ALA A 337 43.09 52.95 -35.69
N CYS A 338 43.56 51.82 -36.21
CA CYS A 338 44.72 51.75 -37.12
C CYS A 338 44.40 52.13 -38.58
N GLY A 339 43.16 52.00 -39.03
CA GLY A 339 42.72 52.40 -40.37
C GLY A 339 43.57 51.78 -41.50
N LYS A 340 44.19 52.62 -42.34
CA LYS A 340 45.04 52.19 -43.47
C LYS A 340 46.31 51.39 -43.08
N LYS A 341 46.60 51.23 -41.78
CA LYS A 341 47.71 50.43 -41.24
C LYS A 341 47.22 49.21 -40.43
N ALA A 342 46.08 48.62 -40.82
CA ALA A 342 45.48 47.45 -40.18
C ALA A 342 46.41 46.23 -40.06
N ASN A 343 47.43 46.11 -40.94
CA ASN A 343 48.43 45.05 -40.87
C ASN A 343 49.31 45.08 -39.59
N MET A 344 49.22 46.13 -38.77
CA MET A 344 49.96 46.25 -37.50
C MET A 344 49.14 45.84 -36.26
N VAL A 345 47.84 45.52 -36.43
CA VAL A 345 46.93 45.19 -35.31
C VAL A 345 47.37 43.94 -34.56
N GLY A 346 47.87 42.92 -35.27
CA GLY A 346 48.41 41.70 -34.65
C GLY A 346 49.44 41.99 -33.55
N ARG A 347 50.32 42.98 -33.78
CA ARG A 347 51.34 43.40 -32.79
C ARG A 347 50.75 44.12 -31.57
N ILE A 348 49.57 44.73 -31.70
CA ILE A 348 48.87 45.41 -30.61
C ILE A 348 48.10 44.37 -29.78
N THR A 349 47.43 43.44 -30.44
CA THR A 349 46.72 42.32 -29.79
C THR A 349 47.64 41.34 -29.06
N ASP A 350 48.94 41.30 -29.40
CA ASP A 350 49.94 40.49 -28.70
C ASP A 350 50.33 41.04 -27.32
N GLU A 351 50.11 42.33 -27.08
CA GLU A 351 50.35 42.96 -25.77
C GLU A 351 49.06 43.08 -24.93
N LEU A 352 47.96 42.43 -25.33
CA LEU A 352 46.74 42.34 -24.52
C LEU A 352 46.93 41.42 -23.32
N GLU A 353 46.49 41.87 -22.15
CA GLU A 353 46.44 41.06 -20.92
C GLU A 353 45.00 40.60 -20.65
N GLN A 354 44.84 39.33 -20.28
CA GLN A 354 43.57 38.77 -19.79
C GLN A 354 43.44 39.06 -18.29
N ARG A 355 42.37 39.73 -17.88
CA ARG A 355 42.04 40.00 -16.47
C ARG A 355 40.71 39.33 -16.09
N ARG A 356 40.61 38.91 -14.83
CA ARG A 356 39.42 38.30 -14.21
C ARG A 356 38.92 39.19 -13.09
N GLU A 357 37.65 39.57 -13.10
CA GLU A 357 36.99 40.20 -11.95
C GLU A 357 35.76 39.41 -11.52
N SER A 358 35.59 39.26 -10.20
CA SER A 358 34.38 38.70 -9.61
C SER A 358 33.31 39.79 -9.55
N VAL A 359 32.23 39.64 -10.32
CA VAL A 359 31.09 40.55 -10.25
C VAL A 359 30.01 39.90 -9.39
N GLN A 360 29.61 40.56 -8.31
CA GLN A 360 28.48 40.12 -7.47
C GLN A 360 27.18 40.73 -8.02
N GLY A 361 26.28 39.89 -8.51
CA GLY A 361 24.95 40.30 -8.97
C GLY A 361 23.92 39.24 -8.62
N MET A 362 22.84 39.63 -7.95
CA MET A 362 21.82 38.69 -7.47
C MET A 362 21.25 37.83 -8.60
N ASN A 363 21.38 36.51 -8.47
CA ASN A 363 20.88 35.54 -9.45
C ASN A 363 19.33 35.45 -9.38
N PRO A 364 18.60 35.95 -10.40
CA PRO A 364 17.14 36.00 -10.36
C PRO A 364 16.48 34.61 -10.40
N GLN A 365 17.15 33.64 -11.03
CA GLN A 365 16.65 32.26 -11.11
C GLN A 365 16.78 31.54 -9.77
N ALA A 366 17.89 31.76 -9.06
CA ALA A 366 18.09 31.23 -7.72
C ALA A 366 17.03 31.78 -6.74
N TRP A 367 16.75 33.09 -6.79
CA TRP A 367 15.69 33.69 -5.99
C TRP A 367 14.29 33.19 -6.35
N ALA A 368 13.98 33.08 -7.65
CA ALA A 368 12.70 32.54 -8.08
C ALA A 368 12.47 31.13 -7.52
N ALA A 369 13.50 30.27 -7.52
CA ALA A 369 13.43 28.94 -6.92
C ALA A 369 13.19 28.98 -5.40
N VAL A 370 13.80 29.91 -4.67
CA VAL A 370 13.56 30.11 -3.23
C VAL A 370 12.14 30.62 -2.96
N ALA A 371 11.70 31.62 -3.71
CA ALA A 371 10.38 32.23 -3.54
C ALA A 371 9.26 31.24 -3.88
N ASP A 372 9.38 30.52 -5.01
CA ASP A 372 8.42 29.48 -5.40
C ASP A 372 8.44 28.27 -4.47
N GLY A 373 9.62 27.88 -3.98
CA GLY A 373 9.75 26.82 -2.99
C GLY A 373 9.09 27.22 -1.68
N LEU A 374 9.60 28.23 -1.00
CA LEU A 374 9.12 28.59 0.33
C LEU A 374 7.76 29.31 0.33
N GLY A 375 7.22 29.68 -0.83
CA GLY A 375 5.99 30.47 -0.95
C GLY A 375 6.19 31.93 -0.51
N LEU A 376 7.38 32.49 -0.74
CA LEU A 376 7.71 33.86 -0.38
C LEU A 376 7.29 34.84 -1.48
N ASP A 377 7.05 36.09 -1.10
CA ASP A 377 6.75 37.17 -2.04
C ASP A 377 7.93 37.42 -2.99
N LYS A 378 7.73 37.16 -4.29
CA LYS A 378 8.73 37.36 -5.34
C LYS A 378 9.25 38.80 -5.41
N SER A 379 8.43 39.78 -5.01
CA SER A 379 8.80 41.20 -5.00
C SER A 379 9.98 41.53 -4.09
N LEU A 380 10.27 40.67 -3.10
CA LEU A 380 11.43 40.82 -2.23
C LEU A 380 12.76 40.70 -2.99
N GLY A 381 12.76 40.15 -4.20
CA GLY A 381 13.95 40.03 -5.06
C GLY A 381 14.60 41.37 -5.35
N GLU A 382 13.82 42.44 -5.56
CA GLU A 382 14.37 43.78 -5.81
C GLU A 382 15.10 44.35 -4.58
N LYS A 383 14.57 44.08 -3.38
CA LYS A 383 15.19 44.51 -2.12
C LYS A 383 16.44 43.70 -1.80
N LEU A 384 16.42 42.40 -2.09
CA LEU A 384 17.58 41.53 -1.94
C LEU A 384 18.69 41.87 -2.93
N ALA A 385 18.36 42.32 -4.13
CA ALA A 385 19.34 42.76 -5.12
C ALA A 385 20.06 44.06 -4.72
N GLN A 386 19.43 44.86 -3.86
CA GLN A 386 19.99 46.09 -3.29
C GLN A 386 20.79 45.86 -2.01
N ALA A 387 20.77 44.65 -1.44
CA ALA A 387 21.51 44.32 -0.23
C ALA A 387 22.97 43.98 -0.59
N SER A 388 23.91 44.81 -0.12
CA SER A 388 25.35 44.63 -0.38
C SER A 388 26.00 43.60 0.54
N GLU A 389 25.48 43.43 1.76
CA GLU A 389 26.04 42.53 2.77
C GLU A 389 25.07 41.42 3.17
N GLU A 390 25.62 40.29 3.62
CA GLU A 390 24.84 39.12 4.07
C GLU A 390 23.88 39.49 5.21
N ALA A 391 24.31 40.39 6.11
CA ALA A 391 23.50 40.87 7.23
C ALA A 391 22.22 41.60 6.78
N ASP A 392 22.28 42.35 5.68
CA ASP A 392 21.14 43.08 5.14
C ASP A 392 20.15 42.12 4.46
N MET A 393 20.67 41.11 3.74
CA MET A 393 19.84 40.03 3.21
C MET A 393 19.11 39.26 4.32
N ILE A 394 19.80 38.93 5.42
CA ILE A 394 19.21 38.27 6.58
C ILE A 394 18.08 39.12 7.18
N LYS A 395 18.27 40.44 7.28
CA LYS A 395 17.26 41.36 7.81
C LYS A 395 15.98 41.37 6.96
N ILE A 396 16.11 41.26 5.65
CA ILE A 396 14.98 41.15 4.71
C ILE A 396 14.32 39.77 4.78
N LEU A 397 15.12 38.69 4.83
CA LEU A 397 14.63 37.31 4.81
C LEU A 397 14.00 36.85 6.12
N THR A 398 14.42 37.41 7.26
CA THR A 398 13.92 37.00 8.60
C THR A 398 12.39 37.10 8.73
N PRO A 399 11.74 38.25 8.49
CA PRO A 399 10.28 38.37 8.57
C PRO A 399 9.57 37.53 7.49
N ALA A 400 10.16 37.40 6.29
CA ALA A 400 9.60 36.58 5.23
C ALA A 400 9.60 35.09 5.62
N CYS A 401 10.71 34.58 6.15
CA CYS A 401 10.82 33.21 6.65
C CYS A 401 9.90 32.96 7.85
N GLN A 402 9.74 33.94 8.76
CA GLN A 402 8.83 33.81 9.91
C GLN A 402 7.38 33.50 9.51
N SER A 403 6.92 34.06 8.38
CA SER A 403 5.56 33.80 7.88
C SER A 403 5.32 32.35 7.46
N VAL A 404 6.38 31.62 7.09
CA VAL A 404 6.30 30.22 6.58
C VAL A 404 6.69 29.19 7.65
N LEU A 405 7.31 29.61 8.75
CA LEU A 405 7.72 28.72 9.85
C LEU A 405 6.60 27.86 10.43
N PRO A 406 5.36 28.35 10.65
CA PRO A 406 4.29 27.50 11.18
C PRO A 406 4.04 26.25 10.33
N GLN A 407 4.02 26.41 9.00
CA GLN A 407 3.86 25.31 8.05
C GLN A 407 5.04 24.34 8.09
N LEU A 408 6.28 24.84 8.23
CA LEU A 408 7.48 24.01 8.35
C LEU A 408 7.53 23.28 9.69
N TYR A 409 7.07 23.90 10.79
CA TYR A 409 6.98 23.28 12.10
C TYR A 409 5.94 22.17 12.15
N ASP A 410 4.81 22.33 11.47
CA ASP A 410 3.81 21.27 11.34
C ASP A 410 4.42 20.05 10.62
N GLN A 411 5.26 20.26 9.60
CA GLN A 411 6.00 19.17 8.96
C GLN A 411 6.98 18.48 9.94
N VAL A 412 7.69 19.23 10.79
CA VAL A 412 8.58 18.66 11.83
C VAL A 412 7.80 17.81 12.83
N ASP A 413 6.69 18.33 13.36
CA ASP A 413 5.87 17.61 14.33
C ASP A 413 5.26 16.33 13.76
N GLN A 414 4.81 16.39 12.50
CA GLN A 414 4.35 15.22 11.77
C GLN A 414 5.47 14.18 11.63
N GLN A 415 6.69 14.60 11.27
CA GLN A 415 7.82 13.70 11.13
C GLN A 415 8.27 13.07 12.45
N ILE A 416 8.21 13.81 13.56
CA ILE A 416 8.48 13.26 14.90
C ILE A 416 7.46 12.18 15.27
N ARG A 417 6.17 12.42 14.99
CA ARG A 417 5.10 11.41 15.22
C ARG A 417 5.26 10.20 14.29
N LEU A 418 5.73 10.41 13.06
CA LEU A 418 6.05 9.34 12.11
C LEU A 418 7.26 8.52 12.53
N LEU A 419 8.27 9.13 13.15
CA LEU A 419 9.42 8.40 13.70
C LEU A 419 9.04 7.47 14.86
N GLN A 420 7.92 7.73 15.53
CA GLN A 420 7.32 6.83 16.52
C GLN A 420 6.52 5.68 15.88
N SER A 421 6.29 5.74 14.56
CA SER A 421 5.74 4.64 13.75
C SER A 421 6.86 3.94 12.96
N ASP A 422 6.69 2.66 12.65
CA ASP A 422 7.63 1.83 11.84
C ASP A 422 8.74 1.04 12.57
N ALA A 423 8.49 0.58 13.81
CA ALA A 423 9.47 -0.21 14.58
C ALA A 423 10.06 -1.43 13.85
N TRP A 424 9.35 -2.05 12.89
CA TRP A 424 9.85 -3.24 12.21
C TRP A 424 10.93 -2.95 11.16
N VAL A 425 10.87 -1.81 10.46
CA VAL A 425 11.89 -1.44 9.45
C VAL A 425 13.18 -1.10 10.17
N ASP A 426 13.06 -0.33 11.25
CA ASP A 426 14.16 0.03 12.12
C ASP A 426 14.76 -1.23 12.77
N ALA A 427 13.93 -2.21 13.17
CA ALA A 427 14.41 -3.51 13.63
C ALA A 427 15.13 -4.31 12.53
N GLU A 428 14.67 -4.30 11.27
CA GLU A 428 15.36 -4.95 10.16
C GLU A 428 16.70 -4.27 9.86
N ILE A 429 16.74 -2.93 9.82
CA ILE A 429 17.99 -2.18 9.64
C ILE A 429 18.98 -2.54 10.75
N SER A 430 18.55 -2.47 12.01
CA SER A 430 19.39 -2.82 13.17
C SER A 430 19.90 -4.27 13.11
N THR A 431 19.05 -5.23 12.74
CA THR A 431 19.45 -6.64 12.56
C THR A 431 20.50 -6.77 11.45
N ARG A 432 20.37 -5.99 10.37
CA ARG A 432 21.31 -6.00 9.25
C ARG A 432 22.64 -5.31 9.56
N GLU A 433 22.64 -4.26 10.35
CA GLU A 433 23.86 -3.64 10.87
C GLU A 433 24.66 -4.62 11.73
N GLU A 434 23.98 -5.41 12.57
CA GLU A 434 24.62 -6.50 13.31
C GLU A 434 25.15 -7.61 12.39
N HIS A 435 24.41 -7.99 11.34
CA HIS A 435 24.91 -8.93 10.33
C HIS A 435 26.17 -8.40 9.61
N LEU A 436 26.20 -7.10 9.30
CA LEU A 436 27.35 -6.43 8.71
C LEU A 436 28.54 -6.44 9.67
N LEU A 437 28.30 -6.19 10.96
CA LEU A 437 29.33 -6.25 12.01
C LEU A 437 29.89 -7.67 12.16
N ILE A 438 29.03 -8.70 12.19
CA ILE A 438 29.47 -10.12 12.20
C ILE A 438 30.39 -10.41 11.02
N LYS A 439 30.00 -10.00 9.80
CA LYS A 439 30.80 -10.23 8.59
C LYS A 439 32.13 -9.49 8.61
N THR A 440 32.13 -8.26 9.11
CA THR A 440 33.35 -7.45 9.31
C THR A 440 34.27 -8.07 10.36
N MET A 441 33.71 -8.63 11.45
CA MET A 441 34.47 -9.36 12.46
C MET A 441 35.06 -10.69 11.92
N LEU A 442 34.33 -11.39 11.04
CA LEU A 442 34.86 -12.56 10.33
C LEU A 442 36.01 -12.18 9.40
N GLU A 443 35.89 -11.07 8.65
CA GLU A 443 36.93 -10.58 7.73
C GLU A 443 38.21 -10.19 8.49
N SER A 444 38.06 -9.59 9.67
CA SER A 444 39.17 -9.18 10.55
C SER A 444 39.67 -10.30 11.48
N GLY A 445 39.10 -11.51 11.42
CA GLY A 445 39.53 -12.65 12.24
C GLY A 445 39.18 -12.56 13.73
N ASN A 446 38.24 -11.68 14.10
CA ASN A 446 37.78 -11.42 15.47
C ASN A 446 36.73 -12.41 15.97
N ILE A 447 36.07 -13.15 15.07
CA ILE A 447 35.24 -14.31 15.42
C ILE A 447 36.09 -15.55 15.20
N LYS A 448 36.08 -16.48 16.16
CA LYS A 448 36.80 -17.76 16.06
C LYS A 448 35.83 -18.92 15.79
N GLU A 449 36.37 -20.04 15.31
CA GLU A 449 35.56 -21.21 14.94
C GLU A 449 34.76 -21.79 16.11
N TYR A 450 35.31 -21.78 17.33
CA TYR A 450 34.58 -22.24 18.51
C TYR A 450 33.33 -21.38 18.80
N GLN A 451 33.40 -20.06 18.57
CA GLN A 451 32.24 -19.17 18.69
C GLN A 451 31.22 -19.46 17.57
N TRP A 452 31.69 -19.67 16.34
CA TRP A 452 30.83 -20.02 15.19
C TRP A 452 30.00 -21.30 15.44
N ASN A 453 30.57 -22.25 16.18
CA ASN A 453 29.91 -23.52 16.50
C ASN A 453 29.04 -23.46 17.78
N ASP A 454 29.02 -22.33 18.50
CA ASP A 454 28.23 -22.16 19.71
C ASP A 454 27.22 -20.98 19.59
N PRO A 455 25.92 -21.28 19.40
CA PRO A 455 24.88 -20.25 19.38
C PRO A 455 24.70 -19.49 20.70
N GLY A 456 25.24 -20.00 21.80
CA GLY A 456 25.25 -19.37 23.13
C GLY A 456 26.37 -18.36 23.37
N MET A 457 27.35 -18.25 22.47
CA MET A 457 28.51 -17.35 22.59
C MET A 457 28.49 -16.21 21.56
N PRO A 458 27.62 -15.19 21.70
CA PRO A 458 27.60 -14.06 20.78
C PRO A 458 28.89 -13.23 20.90
N PRO A 459 29.46 -12.75 19.79
CA PRO A 459 30.55 -11.78 19.79
C PRO A 459 30.15 -10.46 20.47
N LYS A 460 31.13 -9.72 21.02
CA LYS A 460 30.90 -8.43 21.69
C LYS A 460 30.21 -7.44 20.72
N GLY A 461 29.09 -6.87 21.13
CA GLY A 461 28.32 -5.91 20.32
C GLY A 461 27.22 -6.53 19.44
N ILE A 462 27.02 -7.86 19.50
CA ILE A 462 25.96 -8.57 18.78
C ILE A 462 24.92 -9.11 19.76
N ARG A 463 23.62 -8.93 19.48
CA ARG A 463 22.56 -9.50 20.33
C ARG A 463 22.51 -11.02 20.19
N SER A 464 22.26 -11.73 21.30
CA SER A 464 22.16 -13.20 21.31
C SER A 464 21.05 -13.73 20.39
N ALA A 465 20.00 -12.96 20.14
CA ALA A 465 18.95 -13.33 19.19
C ALA A 465 19.46 -13.28 17.73
N THR A 466 20.09 -12.17 17.35
CA THR A 466 20.69 -11.97 16.02
C THR A 466 21.79 -12.99 15.72
N TRP A 467 22.64 -13.29 16.69
CA TRP A 467 23.69 -14.30 16.54
C TRP A 467 23.11 -15.69 16.21
N ARG A 468 22.11 -16.12 16.98
CA ARG A 468 21.41 -17.40 16.75
C ARG A 468 20.72 -17.44 15.39
N GLU A 469 20.06 -16.35 14.99
CA GLU A 469 19.45 -16.23 13.67
C GLU A 469 20.49 -16.31 12.55
N PHE A 470 21.61 -15.59 12.70
CA PHE A 470 22.68 -15.57 11.72
C PHE A 470 23.28 -16.96 11.51
N LEU A 471 23.63 -17.66 12.60
CA LEU A 471 24.14 -19.03 12.54
C LEU A 471 23.11 -19.99 11.95
N SER A 472 21.83 -19.88 12.35
CA SER A 472 20.75 -20.72 11.79
C SER A 472 20.62 -20.55 10.28
N ALA A 473 20.66 -19.30 9.80
CA ALA A 473 20.61 -18.97 8.38
C ALA A 473 21.83 -19.52 7.59
N HIS A 474 22.98 -19.67 8.25
CA HIS A 474 24.23 -20.20 7.68
C HIS A 474 24.56 -21.61 8.17
N SER A 475 23.61 -22.34 8.73
CA SER A 475 23.80 -23.69 9.31
C SER A 475 24.38 -24.73 8.33
N ARG A 476 24.26 -24.48 7.02
CA ARG A 476 24.80 -25.34 5.96
C ARG A 476 26.16 -24.87 5.42
N VAL A 477 26.73 -23.79 5.97
CA VAL A 477 27.99 -23.20 5.52
C VAL A 477 29.05 -23.42 6.61
N GLN A 478 30.14 -24.11 6.26
CA GLN A 478 31.25 -24.32 7.18
C GLN A 478 32.00 -23.01 7.44
N TYR A 479 32.56 -22.85 8.63
CA TYR A 479 33.31 -21.66 9.04
C TYR A 479 34.38 -21.25 8.02
N ARG A 480 35.21 -22.21 7.56
CA ARG A 480 36.24 -21.97 6.52
C ARG A 480 35.70 -21.37 5.21
N HIS A 481 34.46 -21.67 4.83
CA HIS A 481 33.85 -21.13 3.61
C HIS A 481 33.32 -19.70 3.80
N MET A 482 32.96 -19.34 5.03
CA MET A 482 32.57 -17.96 5.37
C MET A 482 33.76 -16.98 5.36
N LEU A 483 34.99 -17.47 5.52
CA LEU A 483 36.21 -16.67 5.50
C LEU A 483 36.72 -16.34 4.10
N ASN A 484 36.05 -16.77 3.03
CA ASN A 484 36.46 -16.40 1.67
C ASN A 484 36.32 -14.89 1.46
N ALA A 485 37.45 -14.19 1.31
CA ALA A 485 37.51 -12.73 1.29
C ALA A 485 36.65 -12.08 0.18
N GLN A 486 36.64 -12.64 -1.03
CA GLN A 486 35.86 -12.09 -2.15
C GLN A 486 34.35 -12.21 -1.89
N ASN A 487 33.90 -13.39 -1.45
CA ASN A 487 32.49 -13.62 -1.11
C ASN A 487 32.04 -12.79 0.09
N LEU A 488 32.91 -12.62 1.08
CA LEU A 488 32.62 -11.86 2.30
C LEU A 488 32.52 -10.36 1.99
N LYS A 489 33.47 -9.78 1.24
CA LYS A 489 33.43 -8.39 0.76
C LYS A 489 32.16 -8.11 -0.04
N LYS A 490 31.84 -8.98 -1.00
CA LYS A 490 30.60 -8.91 -1.78
C LYS A 490 29.37 -8.96 -0.87
N SER A 491 29.36 -9.81 0.15
CA SER A 491 28.26 -9.89 1.09
C SER A 491 28.14 -8.67 2.01
N ILE A 492 29.25 -8.06 2.42
CA ILE A 492 29.30 -6.83 3.22
C ILE A 492 28.70 -5.68 2.42
N VAL A 493 29.12 -5.53 1.16
CA VAL A 493 28.59 -4.49 0.26
C VAL A 493 27.09 -4.70 0.01
N ASN A 494 26.63 -5.94 -0.16
CA ASN A 494 25.20 -6.23 -0.30
C ASN A 494 24.37 -5.81 0.93
N ASP A 495 24.85 -6.03 2.15
CA ASP A 495 24.14 -5.57 3.35
C ASP A 495 24.15 -4.03 3.46
N ARG A 496 25.27 -3.35 3.15
CA ARG A 496 25.32 -1.87 3.11
C ARG A 496 24.30 -1.30 2.13
N ASN A 497 24.24 -1.89 0.94
CA ASN A 497 23.29 -1.55 -0.09
C ASN A 497 21.84 -1.80 0.33
N HIS A 498 21.58 -2.88 1.08
CA HIS A 498 20.26 -3.18 1.63
C HIS A 498 19.84 -2.20 2.71
N ILE A 499 20.75 -1.85 3.61
CA ILE A 499 20.53 -0.84 4.64
C ILE A 499 20.23 0.51 3.99
N GLU A 500 21.03 0.94 3.00
CA GLU A 500 20.77 2.18 2.25
C GLU A 500 19.39 2.16 1.57
N PHE A 501 19.02 1.03 0.95
CA PHE A 501 17.71 0.84 0.35
C PHE A 501 16.56 0.97 1.38
N LEU A 502 16.66 0.26 2.51
CA LEU A 502 15.64 0.27 3.56
C LEU A 502 15.50 1.66 4.18
N ASN A 503 16.61 2.36 4.44
CA ASN A 503 16.60 3.73 4.94
C ASN A 503 15.84 4.67 3.99
N ARG A 504 16.15 4.62 2.69
CA ARG A 504 15.48 5.46 1.69
C ARG A 504 14.00 5.12 1.49
N TYR A 505 13.65 3.83 1.46
CA TYR A 505 12.26 3.40 1.33
C TYR A 505 11.44 3.84 2.54
N ARG A 506 12.01 3.72 3.75
CA ARG A 506 11.42 4.20 5.01
C ARG A 506 11.15 5.70 4.95
N GLU A 507 12.13 6.50 4.53
CA GLU A 507 11.99 7.96 4.42
C GLU A 507 10.87 8.35 3.44
N GLN A 508 10.82 7.75 2.25
CA GLN A 508 9.76 8.02 1.27
C GLN A 508 8.38 7.57 1.75
N THR A 509 8.31 6.42 2.42
CA THR A 509 7.07 5.94 3.03
C THR A 509 6.58 6.94 4.08
N ARG A 510 7.47 7.41 4.97
CA ARG A 510 7.14 8.41 5.98
C ARG A 510 6.69 9.73 5.34
N GLN A 511 7.36 10.18 4.28
CA GLN A 511 6.95 11.35 3.51
C GLN A 511 5.56 11.18 2.89
N GLU A 512 5.23 10.00 2.38
CA GLU A 512 3.90 9.71 1.83
C GLU A 512 2.83 9.65 2.94
N LEU A 513 3.13 9.01 4.06
CA LEU A 513 2.24 8.94 5.22
C LEU A 513 2.05 10.31 5.90
N SER A 514 3.00 11.23 5.73
CA SER A 514 2.88 12.62 6.19
C SER A 514 2.00 13.48 5.28
N GLN A 515 1.53 12.98 4.14
CA GLN A 515 0.66 13.78 3.28
C GLN A 515 -0.63 14.15 4.02
N PRO A 516 -1.13 15.40 3.88
CA PRO A 516 -2.28 15.87 4.65
C PRO A 516 -3.47 14.89 4.62
N HIS A 517 -3.80 14.34 3.45
CA HIS A 517 -4.93 13.41 3.27
C HIS A 517 -4.78 12.07 4.01
N HIS A 518 -3.57 11.67 4.40
CA HIS A 518 -3.28 10.47 5.20
C HIS A 518 -3.25 10.72 6.72
N ILE A 519 -3.40 11.97 7.17
CA ILE A 519 -3.41 12.35 8.59
C ILE A 519 -4.85 12.38 9.12
N ASP A 520 -5.13 11.69 10.23
CA ASP A 520 -6.46 11.69 10.85
C ASP A 520 -6.84 13.05 11.47
N PHE A 521 -8.13 13.25 11.74
CA PHE A 521 -8.59 14.42 12.50
C PHE A 521 -8.59 14.10 13.99
N ARG A 522 -7.98 14.96 14.80
CA ARG A 522 -7.94 14.81 16.26
C ARG A 522 -8.26 16.09 16.99
N ALA A 523 -8.76 15.92 18.21
CA ALA A 523 -8.94 16.99 19.15
C ALA A 523 -7.59 17.52 19.65
N GLY A 524 -7.50 18.84 19.80
CA GLY A 524 -6.38 19.55 20.38
C GLY A 524 -6.73 20.98 20.76
N GLY A 525 -5.70 21.80 20.98
CA GLY A 525 -5.84 23.19 21.39
C GLY A 525 -6.38 23.37 22.83
N PRO A 526 -6.64 24.63 23.24
CA PRO A 526 -7.19 24.93 24.56
C PRO A 526 -8.51 24.20 24.82
N GLY A 527 -8.58 23.46 25.92
CA GLY A 527 -9.77 22.69 26.28
C GLY A 527 -10.06 21.47 25.40
N ASN A 528 -9.15 21.09 24.49
CA ASN A 528 -9.28 19.93 23.59
C ASN A 528 -10.53 19.96 22.69
N ARG A 529 -10.87 21.16 22.18
CA ARG A 529 -12.10 21.41 21.40
C ARG A 529 -11.86 21.63 19.91
N GLU A 530 -10.65 21.96 19.50
CA GLU A 530 -10.30 22.14 18.09
C GLU A 530 -10.09 20.77 17.46
N ILE A 531 -10.84 20.45 16.40
CA ILE A 531 -10.65 19.22 15.63
C ILE A 531 -9.90 19.57 14.35
N SER A 532 -8.68 19.06 14.19
CA SER A 532 -7.86 19.38 13.03
C SER A 532 -6.84 18.28 12.74
N ARG A 533 -6.43 18.16 11.46
CA ARG A 533 -5.30 17.34 11.04
C ARG A 533 -3.97 17.80 11.66
N LYS A 534 -3.87 19.06 12.11
CA LYS A 534 -2.70 19.56 12.87
C LYS A 534 -2.40 18.72 14.12
N TYR A 535 -3.45 18.23 14.77
CA TYR A 535 -3.34 17.38 15.96
C TYR A 535 -3.33 15.90 15.62
N GLY A 536 -3.48 15.56 14.34
CA GLY A 536 -3.60 14.20 13.83
C GLY A 536 -2.29 13.42 13.81
N LYS A 537 -2.42 12.13 13.52
CA LYS A 537 -1.35 11.22 13.14
C LYS A 537 -1.76 10.48 11.86
N PRO A 538 -0.85 9.80 11.16
CA PRO A 538 -1.23 8.91 10.08
C PRO A 538 -2.27 7.89 10.55
N TYR A 539 -3.28 7.59 9.71
CA TYR A 539 -4.24 6.51 10.00
C TYR A 539 -3.52 5.19 10.27
N ASP A 540 -4.01 4.40 11.23
CA ASP A 540 -3.39 3.12 11.62
C ASP A 540 -3.42 2.08 10.51
N THR A 541 -4.39 2.19 9.59
CA THR A 541 -4.45 1.35 8.40
C THR A 541 -4.99 2.16 7.23
N ILE A 542 -4.15 2.32 6.20
CA ILE A 542 -4.44 3.02 4.95
C ILE A 542 -4.41 2.02 3.80
N PHE A 543 -5.26 2.22 2.81
CA PHE A 543 -5.26 1.43 1.59
C PHE A 543 -3.90 1.42 0.87
N MET A 544 -3.53 0.28 0.29
CA MET A 544 -2.20 0.04 -0.25
C MET A 544 -1.92 0.76 -1.58
N ARG A 545 -0.69 1.26 -1.71
CA ARG A 545 -0.17 1.94 -2.90
C ARG A 545 1.22 1.39 -3.26
N MET A 546 1.58 1.45 -4.54
CA MET A 546 2.87 1.03 -5.10
C MET A 546 3.59 2.22 -5.71
N LEU A 547 4.90 2.30 -5.53
CA LEU A 547 5.75 3.20 -6.31
C LEU A 547 5.91 2.67 -7.74
N CYS A 548 5.58 3.47 -8.75
CA CYS A 548 5.60 3.08 -10.16
C CYS A 548 6.45 4.03 -10.99
N TRP A 549 7.17 3.52 -12.00
CA TRP A 549 7.95 4.39 -12.88
C TRP A 549 7.03 5.20 -13.83
N LYS A 550 7.35 6.47 -14.07
CA LYS A 550 6.71 7.30 -15.10
C LYS A 550 7.72 7.63 -16.20
N PRO A 551 7.47 7.25 -17.47
CA PRO A 551 8.44 7.45 -18.55
C PRO A 551 8.85 8.90 -18.85
N SER A 552 8.04 9.90 -18.48
CA SER A 552 8.22 11.30 -18.87
C SER A 552 8.87 12.21 -17.82
N SER A 553 9.12 11.74 -16.60
CA SER A 553 9.65 12.55 -15.51
C SER A 553 11.11 12.17 -15.19
N LYS A 554 11.99 13.18 -15.15
CA LYS A 554 13.31 13.06 -14.48
C LYS A 554 13.17 12.90 -12.95
N GLU A 555 11.96 13.13 -12.43
CA GLU A 555 11.58 12.99 -11.02
C GLU A 555 10.73 11.74 -10.77
N HIS A 556 10.76 11.30 -9.51
CA HIS A 556 10.29 10.03 -8.99
C HIS A 556 8.88 9.60 -9.43
N GLY A 557 8.72 8.28 -9.40
CA GLY A 557 7.48 7.57 -9.67
C GLY A 557 6.32 7.97 -8.76
N THR A 558 5.12 8.11 -9.34
CA THR A 558 3.91 8.36 -8.57
C THR A 558 3.44 7.10 -7.84
N TYR A 559 2.87 7.27 -6.66
CA TYR A 559 2.18 6.21 -5.95
C TYR A 559 0.86 5.85 -6.65
N GLU A 560 0.75 4.63 -7.14
CA GLU A 560 -0.45 4.07 -7.77
C GLU A 560 -1.18 3.15 -6.77
N VAL A 561 -2.50 3.26 -6.68
CA VAL A 561 -3.32 2.39 -5.82
C VAL A 561 -3.48 1.03 -6.47
N TYR A 562 -3.25 -0.04 -5.71
CA TYR A 562 -3.35 -1.39 -6.24
C TYR A 562 -3.60 -2.44 -5.17
N ILE A 563 -4.04 -3.62 -5.61
CA ILE A 563 -4.11 -4.84 -4.82
C ILE A 563 -3.15 -5.87 -5.44
N PRO A 564 -2.16 -6.40 -4.70
CA PRO A 564 -1.20 -7.34 -5.26
C PRO A 564 -1.87 -8.61 -5.76
N GLY A 565 -1.40 -9.14 -6.89
CA GLY A 565 -1.83 -10.43 -7.42
C GLY A 565 -1.57 -11.55 -6.42
N SER A 566 -0.53 -11.43 -5.58
CA SER A 566 -0.29 -12.37 -4.48
C SER A 566 -1.38 -12.37 -3.39
N THR A 567 -2.02 -11.23 -3.13
CA THR A 567 -3.12 -11.10 -2.17
C THR A 567 -4.38 -11.76 -2.71
N ILE A 568 -4.72 -11.49 -3.98
CA ILE A 568 -5.91 -12.07 -4.62
C ILE A 568 -5.74 -13.58 -4.81
N LYS A 569 -4.58 -14.01 -5.30
CA LYS A 569 -4.19 -15.43 -5.36
C LYS A 569 -4.30 -16.10 -3.99
N GLY A 570 -3.86 -15.43 -2.92
CA GLY A 570 -3.97 -15.94 -1.56
C GLY A 570 -5.42 -16.16 -1.11
N ALA A 571 -6.31 -15.21 -1.44
CA ALA A 571 -7.74 -15.33 -1.18
C ALA A 571 -8.38 -16.49 -1.97
N PHE A 572 -8.08 -16.61 -3.27
CA PHE A 572 -8.53 -17.72 -4.12
C PHE A 572 -8.02 -19.06 -3.62
N ARG A 573 -6.72 -19.17 -3.28
CA ARG A 573 -6.12 -20.40 -2.75
C ARG A 573 -6.78 -20.80 -1.43
N LYS A 574 -7.05 -19.84 -0.54
CA LYS A 574 -7.72 -20.11 0.72
C LYS A 574 -9.13 -20.63 0.50
N ARG A 575 -9.91 -19.99 -0.38
CA ARG A 575 -11.25 -20.46 -0.73
C ARG A 575 -11.22 -21.86 -1.35
N ALA A 576 -10.32 -22.09 -2.30
CA ALA A 576 -10.12 -23.40 -2.92
C ALA A 576 -9.78 -24.48 -1.88
N SER A 577 -8.87 -24.18 -0.94
CA SER A 577 -8.50 -25.10 0.15
C SER A 577 -9.70 -25.46 1.01
N MET A 578 -10.55 -24.49 1.36
CA MET A 578 -11.78 -24.75 2.12
C MET A 578 -12.76 -25.62 1.34
N ILE A 579 -12.98 -25.35 0.05
CA ILE A 579 -13.89 -26.12 -0.81
C ILE A 579 -13.40 -27.57 -0.90
N LEU A 580 -12.16 -27.78 -1.32
CA LEU A 580 -11.61 -29.12 -1.52
C LEU A 580 -11.46 -29.88 -0.20
N GLY A 581 -11.06 -29.20 0.88
CA GLY A 581 -11.01 -29.80 2.22
C GLY A 581 -12.38 -30.23 2.72
N THR A 582 -13.45 -29.54 2.32
CA THR A 582 -14.84 -29.91 2.64
C THR A 582 -15.30 -31.11 1.82
N LEU A 583 -15.07 -31.09 0.50
CA LEU A 583 -15.61 -32.08 -0.43
C LEU A 583 -14.78 -33.37 -0.46
N TRP A 584 -13.46 -33.27 -0.41
CA TRP A 584 -12.52 -34.39 -0.62
C TRP A 584 -11.64 -34.69 0.60
N GLY A 585 -11.70 -33.86 1.64
CA GLY A 585 -10.79 -33.96 2.78
C GLY A 585 -9.33 -33.61 2.44
N GLU A 586 -8.44 -33.85 3.41
CA GLU A 586 -7.00 -33.62 3.28
C GLU A 586 -6.30 -34.78 2.58
N SER A 587 -6.62 -34.96 1.30
CA SER A 587 -6.07 -36.02 0.47
C SER A 587 -4.88 -35.55 -0.36
N ARG A 588 -4.11 -36.50 -0.90
CA ARG A 588 -3.06 -36.22 -1.90
C ARG A 588 -3.63 -35.52 -3.14
N LYS A 589 -4.88 -35.83 -3.51
CA LYS A 589 -5.61 -35.19 -4.61
C LYS A 589 -5.82 -33.70 -4.33
N THR A 590 -6.31 -33.34 -3.14
CA THR A 590 -6.48 -31.93 -2.71
C THR A 590 -5.17 -31.16 -2.81
N VAL A 591 -4.08 -31.71 -2.26
CA VAL A 591 -2.76 -31.06 -2.31
C VAL A 591 -2.24 -30.92 -3.75
N TYR A 592 -2.43 -31.94 -4.58
CA TYR A 592 -2.05 -31.90 -5.99
C TYR A 592 -2.77 -30.78 -6.75
N VAL A 593 -4.09 -30.70 -6.64
CA VAL A 593 -4.90 -29.67 -7.33
C VAL A 593 -4.50 -28.26 -6.87
N LEU A 594 -4.36 -28.03 -5.56
CA LEU A 594 -3.94 -26.72 -5.03
C LEU A 594 -2.55 -26.33 -5.51
N ASN A 595 -1.59 -27.26 -5.51
CA ASN A 595 -0.22 -26.98 -5.95
C ASN A 595 -0.11 -26.83 -7.47
N ARG A 596 -0.91 -27.57 -8.24
CA ARG A 596 -0.99 -27.42 -9.70
C ARG A 596 -1.59 -26.07 -10.08
N MET A 597 -2.71 -25.68 -9.46
CA MET A 597 -3.39 -24.40 -9.75
C MET A 597 -2.58 -23.19 -9.30
N PHE A 598 -2.17 -23.15 -8.03
CA PHE A 598 -1.56 -21.97 -7.41
C PHE A 598 -0.03 -22.07 -7.27
N GLY A 599 0.58 -23.20 -7.53
CA GLY A 599 2.03 -23.41 -7.36
C GLY A 599 2.42 -23.73 -5.91
N THR A 600 3.70 -24.03 -5.75
CA THR A 600 4.38 -24.23 -4.46
C THR A 600 5.84 -23.76 -4.58
N GLN A 601 6.65 -23.86 -3.53
CA GLN A 601 8.06 -23.51 -3.61
C GLN A 601 8.75 -24.33 -4.71
N GLY A 602 9.44 -23.65 -5.63
CA GLY A 602 10.11 -24.28 -6.78
C GLY A 602 9.18 -24.72 -7.93
N GLN A 603 7.85 -24.62 -7.77
CA GLN A 603 6.89 -25.01 -8.80
C GLN A 603 5.94 -23.86 -9.16
N ARG A 604 5.91 -23.49 -10.44
CA ARG A 604 4.99 -22.48 -10.97
C ARG A 604 3.55 -23.01 -10.97
N GLY A 605 2.60 -22.24 -10.45
CA GLY A 605 1.18 -22.53 -10.57
C GLY A 605 0.68 -22.34 -12.00
N MET A 606 -0.41 -23.01 -12.35
CA MET A 606 -1.05 -22.94 -13.67
C MET A 606 -1.72 -21.58 -13.93
N VAL A 607 -2.31 -20.96 -12.91
CA VAL A 607 -3.05 -19.69 -13.03
C VAL A 607 -2.16 -18.53 -12.59
N PHE A 608 -2.03 -17.50 -13.42
CA PHE A 608 -1.33 -16.27 -13.08
C PHE A 608 -2.33 -15.17 -12.76
N PHE A 609 -2.21 -14.61 -11.56
CA PHE A 609 -3.04 -13.51 -11.08
C PHE A 609 -2.27 -12.22 -11.28
N SER A 610 -2.74 -11.31 -12.12
CA SER A 610 -2.16 -9.96 -12.18
C SER A 610 -2.36 -9.23 -10.86
N ASP A 611 -1.57 -8.18 -10.63
CA ASP A 611 -1.99 -7.13 -9.72
C ASP A 611 -3.30 -6.51 -10.22
N ALA A 612 -4.15 -6.06 -9.29
CA ALA A 612 -5.36 -5.31 -9.61
C ALA A 612 -5.12 -3.82 -9.38
N TYR A 613 -4.98 -3.08 -10.47
CA TYR A 613 -4.74 -1.64 -10.43
C TYR A 613 -6.07 -0.89 -10.40
N LEU A 614 -6.10 0.20 -9.63
CA LEU A 614 -7.22 1.13 -9.65
C LEU A 614 -7.21 1.89 -10.98
N SER A 615 -8.32 1.87 -11.72
CA SER A 615 -8.49 2.75 -12.88
C SER A 615 -8.58 4.20 -12.41
N ASP A 616 -7.89 5.13 -13.11
CA ASP A 616 -7.84 6.55 -12.74
C ASP A 616 -9.26 7.09 -12.46
N PRO A 617 -9.61 7.34 -11.19
CA PRO A 617 -10.94 7.81 -10.86
C PRO A 617 -11.04 9.29 -11.26
N ALA A 618 -12.16 9.67 -11.90
CA ALA A 618 -12.41 11.05 -12.31
C ALA A 618 -12.32 12.06 -11.14
N ASP A 619 -12.65 11.62 -9.91
CA ASP A 619 -12.42 12.34 -8.66
C ASP A 619 -11.92 11.37 -7.58
N SER A 620 -10.61 11.32 -7.38
CA SER A 620 -10.00 10.46 -6.35
C SER A 620 -10.32 10.90 -4.91
N GLY A 621 -10.71 12.15 -4.66
CA GLY A 621 -10.82 12.72 -3.33
C GLY A 621 -12.07 12.30 -2.55
N ARG A 622 -13.15 11.94 -3.25
CA ARG A 622 -14.45 11.59 -2.66
C ARG A 622 -14.63 10.12 -2.29
N SER A 623 -13.65 9.30 -2.64
CA SER A 623 -13.78 7.84 -2.59
C SER A 623 -13.04 7.18 -1.42
N TRP A 624 -12.32 7.99 -0.65
CA TRP A 624 -11.59 7.57 0.56
C TRP A 624 -12.41 7.93 1.79
N CYS A 625 -12.87 6.91 2.51
CA CYS A 625 -13.70 7.08 3.69
C CYS A 625 -12.91 6.77 4.95
N SER A 626 -13.26 7.42 6.06
CA SER A 626 -12.66 7.16 7.36
C SER A 626 -13.63 6.44 8.30
N ALA A 627 -13.09 5.63 9.21
CA ALA A 627 -13.86 5.06 10.31
C ALA A 627 -12.99 4.94 11.57
N ASP A 628 -13.61 5.24 12.71
CA ASP A 628 -12.99 5.15 14.03
C ASP A 628 -13.36 3.81 14.69
N GLY A 629 -12.35 3.06 15.12
CA GLY A 629 -12.49 1.79 15.81
C GLY A 629 -12.20 1.92 17.29
N ILE A 630 -13.23 2.01 18.13
CA ILE A 630 -13.08 2.17 19.59
C ILE A 630 -13.33 0.83 20.29
N ARG A 631 -12.42 0.41 21.18
CA ARG A 631 -12.66 -0.71 22.11
C ARG A 631 -13.32 -0.18 23.38
N MET A 632 -14.43 -0.80 23.78
CA MET A 632 -15.13 -0.46 25.02
C MET A 632 -14.74 -1.42 26.15
N ASN A 633 -14.56 -0.88 27.35
CA ASN A 633 -14.38 -1.68 28.57
C ASN A 633 -15.75 -2.27 28.96
N PRO A 634 -15.87 -3.61 29.09
CA PRO A 634 -17.16 -4.25 29.39
C PRO A 634 -17.70 -3.93 30.78
N LYS A 635 -16.84 -3.58 31.76
CA LYS A 635 -17.22 -3.25 33.14
C LYS A 635 -17.69 -1.81 33.30
N THR A 636 -17.01 -0.87 32.65
CA THR A 636 -17.34 0.54 32.78
C THR A 636 -18.23 1.04 31.65
N GLY A 637 -18.28 0.37 30.51
CA GLY A 637 -18.93 0.86 29.30
C GLY A 637 -18.28 2.13 28.72
N GLN A 638 -17.02 2.40 29.08
CA GLN A 638 -16.22 3.52 28.58
C GLN A 638 -15.17 3.05 27.55
N PRO A 639 -14.69 3.93 26.66
CA PRO A 639 -13.56 3.62 25.79
C PRO A 639 -12.33 3.19 26.61
N VAL A 640 -11.58 2.20 26.11
CA VAL A 640 -10.26 1.84 26.65
C VAL A 640 -9.24 2.80 26.04
N GLU A 641 -8.54 3.56 26.88
CA GLU A 641 -7.45 4.43 26.45
C GLU A 641 -6.39 3.63 25.66
N THR A 642 -5.80 4.23 24.62
CA THR A 642 -4.84 3.61 23.67
C THR A 642 -5.38 2.52 22.73
N ALA A 643 -6.63 2.08 22.88
CA ALA A 643 -7.22 1.02 22.04
C ALA A 643 -8.06 1.54 20.85
N LYS A 644 -7.95 2.83 20.52
CA LYS A 644 -8.54 3.42 19.31
C LYS A 644 -7.72 3.01 18.08
N ARG A 645 -8.41 2.65 17.00
CA ARG A 645 -7.80 2.36 15.68
C ARG A 645 -8.50 3.13 14.59
N ASP A 646 -7.75 3.83 13.76
CA ASP A 646 -8.29 4.70 12.72
C ASP A 646 -8.01 4.10 11.34
N TYR A 647 -9.06 4.03 10.52
CA TYR A 647 -9.04 3.38 9.22
C TYR A 647 -9.30 4.40 8.12
N LEU A 648 -8.49 4.37 7.05
CA LEU A 648 -8.75 5.07 5.79
C LEU A 648 -8.91 4.05 4.68
N PHE A 649 -10.15 3.83 4.24
CA PHE A 649 -10.54 2.74 3.34
C PHE A 649 -11.15 3.25 2.03
N ALA A 650 -11.12 2.40 1.02
CA ALA A 650 -11.76 2.64 -0.27
C ALA A 650 -13.25 2.30 -0.18
N TYR A 651 -14.11 3.21 -0.64
CA TYR A 651 -15.54 2.96 -0.83
C TYR A 651 -16.10 3.72 -2.04
N GLY A 652 -16.96 3.05 -2.81
CA GLY A 652 -17.63 3.62 -3.98
C GLY A 652 -17.49 2.76 -5.22
N ASP A 653 -18.42 2.94 -6.17
CA ASP A 653 -18.45 2.22 -7.44
C ASP A 653 -17.47 2.77 -8.48
N GLN A 654 -17.09 4.04 -8.34
CA GLN A 654 -16.04 4.71 -9.11
C GLN A 654 -14.63 4.15 -8.85
N LEU A 655 -14.42 3.42 -7.75
CA LEU A 655 -13.15 2.79 -7.44
C LEU A 655 -13.05 1.40 -8.05
N VAL A 656 -12.86 1.35 -9.37
CA VAL A 656 -12.82 0.10 -10.14
C VAL A 656 -11.41 -0.47 -10.21
N PHE A 657 -11.25 -1.73 -9.79
CA PHE A 657 -10.00 -2.48 -9.87
C PHE A 657 -10.06 -3.50 -11.00
N HIS A 658 -9.06 -3.48 -11.88
CA HIS A 658 -8.97 -4.43 -13.00
C HIS A 658 -8.00 -5.56 -12.69
N ILE A 659 -8.49 -6.80 -12.71
CA ILE A 659 -7.66 -8.00 -12.56
C ILE A 659 -7.71 -8.84 -13.82
N ARG A 660 -6.57 -9.41 -14.17
CA ARG A 660 -6.40 -10.37 -15.26
C ARG A 660 -5.92 -11.71 -14.71
N LEU A 661 -6.57 -12.78 -15.14
CA LEU A 661 -6.12 -14.15 -14.96
C LEU A 661 -5.57 -14.68 -16.29
N ASP A 662 -4.34 -15.18 -16.28
CA ASP A 662 -3.70 -15.79 -17.44
C ASP A 662 -3.42 -17.28 -17.18
N ILE A 663 -3.80 -18.13 -18.12
CA ILE A 663 -3.61 -19.58 -18.06
C ILE A 663 -3.02 -20.05 -19.39
N GLN A 664 -2.00 -20.90 -19.34
CA GLN A 664 -1.30 -21.41 -20.52
C GLN A 664 -1.37 -22.94 -20.57
N ASP A 665 -1.56 -23.46 -21.78
CA ASP A 665 -1.40 -24.87 -22.15
C ASP A 665 -2.28 -25.80 -21.33
N ILE A 666 -3.58 -25.50 -21.34
CA ILE A 666 -4.64 -26.29 -20.74
C ILE A 666 -4.75 -27.62 -21.47
N GLU A 667 -4.70 -28.72 -20.74
CA GLU A 667 -4.93 -30.07 -21.27
C GLU A 667 -6.24 -30.67 -20.76
N GLU A 668 -6.71 -31.76 -21.36
CA GLU A 668 -7.96 -32.42 -20.92
C GLU A 668 -7.90 -32.92 -19.47
N LYS A 669 -6.72 -33.29 -18.99
CA LYS A 669 -6.53 -33.70 -17.58
C LYS A 669 -6.72 -32.55 -16.59
N ASP A 670 -6.66 -31.30 -17.05
CA ASP A 670 -6.81 -30.11 -16.20
C ASP A 670 -8.30 -29.71 -16.03
N ILE A 671 -9.27 -30.44 -16.61
CA ILE A 671 -10.71 -30.10 -16.54
C ILE A 671 -11.22 -29.95 -15.10
N GLU A 672 -10.85 -30.86 -14.19
CA GLU A 672 -11.28 -30.76 -12.77
C GLU A 672 -10.73 -29.49 -12.11
N ILE A 673 -9.49 -29.11 -12.46
CA ILE A 673 -8.83 -27.89 -11.97
C ILE A 673 -9.51 -26.65 -12.56
N LEU A 674 -9.87 -26.66 -13.84
CA LEU A 674 -10.63 -25.58 -14.45
C LEU A 674 -12.02 -25.44 -13.87
N SER A 675 -12.71 -26.55 -13.59
CA SER A 675 -14.04 -26.50 -12.97
C SER A 675 -13.97 -25.85 -11.59
N LEU A 676 -12.94 -26.17 -10.79
CA LEU A 676 -12.68 -25.48 -9.53
C LEU A 676 -12.41 -23.99 -9.74
N LEU A 677 -11.62 -23.60 -10.75
CA LEU A 677 -11.37 -22.19 -11.04
C LEU A 677 -12.66 -21.44 -11.39
N TYR A 678 -13.54 -22.05 -12.17
CA TYR A 678 -14.82 -21.47 -12.57
C TYR A 678 -15.76 -21.29 -11.38
N HIS A 679 -15.81 -22.27 -10.46
CA HIS A 679 -16.49 -22.09 -9.17
C HIS A 679 -15.87 -20.97 -8.31
N LEU A 680 -14.55 -20.80 -8.33
CA LEU A 680 -13.90 -19.70 -7.60
C LEU A 680 -14.20 -18.33 -8.22
N ILE A 681 -14.31 -18.26 -9.54
CA ILE A 681 -14.75 -17.04 -10.25
C ILE A 681 -16.21 -16.73 -9.86
N GLU A 682 -17.10 -17.73 -9.90
CA GLU A 682 -18.49 -17.60 -9.45
C GLU A 682 -18.58 -17.18 -7.97
N ASP A 683 -17.77 -17.75 -7.09
CA ASP A 683 -17.69 -17.36 -5.68
C ASP A 683 -17.21 -15.90 -5.53
N PHE A 684 -16.30 -15.43 -6.39
CA PHE A 684 -15.87 -14.03 -6.37
C PHE A 684 -16.96 -13.08 -6.90
N GLN A 685 -17.71 -13.50 -7.91
CA GLN A 685 -18.88 -12.75 -8.41
C GLN A 685 -19.98 -12.63 -7.35
N ASN A 686 -20.15 -13.66 -6.51
CA ASN A 686 -21.11 -13.66 -5.40
C ASN A 686 -20.58 -12.98 -4.11
N GLY A 687 -19.38 -12.41 -4.13
CA GLY A 687 -18.79 -11.75 -2.97
C GLY A 687 -18.41 -12.72 -1.84
N ASP A 688 -18.11 -13.98 -2.14
CA ASP A 688 -17.73 -15.02 -1.17
C ASP A 688 -16.21 -15.19 -1.00
N ILE A 689 -15.41 -14.42 -1.75
CA ILE A 689 -13.95 -14.37 -1.63
C ILE A 689 -13.53 -13.03 -1.04
N ALA A 690 -13.13 -13.03 0.23
CA ALA A 690 -12.70 -11.83 0.92
C ALA A 690 -11.23 -11.47 0.63
N VAL A 691 -10.99 -10.25 0.15
CA VAL A 691 -9.67 -9.69 -0.18
C VAL A 691 -9.21 -8.71 0.90
N GLY A 692 -7.96 -8.83 1.36
CA GLY A 692 -7.37 -7.89 2.34
C GLY A 692 -7.61 -8.24 3.82
N GLY A 693 -7.62 -7.19 4.65
CA GLY A 693 -7.72 -7.24 6.11
C GLY A 693 -9.12 -6.95 6.64
N GLU A 694 -9.29 -7.02 7.98
CA GLU A 694 -10.54 -6.66 8.68
C GLU A 694 -11.81 -7.38 8.19
N LYS A 695 -11.65 -8.58 7.61
CA LYS A 695 -12.71 -9.39 6.99
C LYS A 695 -13.91 -9.67 7.89
N ALA A 696 -13.70 -9.79 9.20
CA ALA A 696 -14.76 -10.02 10.18
C ALA A 696 -15.60 -8.76 10.51
N ASN A 697 -15.17 -7.60 10.00
CA ASN A 697 -15.85 -6.31 10.11
C ASN A 697 -16.39 -5.87 8.73
N GLY A 698 -16.66 -6.82 7.82
CA GLY A 698 -17.32 -6.57 6.54
C GLY A 698 -16.41 -6.07 5.43
N TYR A 699 -15.12 -5.84 5.69
CA TYR A 699 -14.18 -5.40 4.67
C TYR A 699 -13.81 -6.53 3.70
N GLY A 700 -13.59 -6.17 2.44
CA GLY A 700 -12.95 -7.07 1.47
C GLY A 700 -13.87 -8.07 0.77
N TRP A 701 -15.14 -8.19 1.16
CA TRP A 701 -16.14 -9.05 0.52
C TRP A 701 -16.69 -8.39 -0.75
N ALA A 702 -15.80 -8.04 -1.68
CA ALA A 702 -16.17 -7.40 -2.93
C ALA A 702 -16.72 -8.40 -3.94
N GLU A 703 -17.68 -7.92 -4.73
CA GLU A 703 -18.28 -8.65 -5.84
C GLU A 703 -17.56 -8.28 -7.13
N ALA A 704 -17.11 -9.29 -7.86
CA ALA A 704 -16.48 -9.11 -9.16
C ALA A 704 -17.45 -9.34 -10.31
N SER A 705 -17.15 -8.79 -11.48
CA SER A 705 -17.78 -9.14 -12.73
C SER A 705 -16.73 -9.53 -13.75
N VAL A 706 -17.06 -10.51 -14.61
CA VAL A 706 -16.22 -10.88 -15.74
C VAL A 706 -16.46 -9.85 -16.84
N SER A 707 -15.43 -9.07 -17.18
CA SER A 707 -15.52 -8.05 -18.22
C SER A 707 -15.13 -8.59 -19.59
N GLY A 708 -14.26 -9.61 -19.65
CA GLY A 708 -13.81 -10.18 -20.92
C GLY A 708 -13.18 -11.55 -20.79
N LEU A 709 -13.22 -12.29 -21.90
CA LEU A 709 -12.55 -13.58 -22.06
C LEU A 709 -11.88 -13.62 -23.43
N THR A 710 -10.62 -14.04 -23.46
CA THR A 710 -9.92 -14.35 -24.72
C THR A 710 -9.34 -15.76 -24.65
N TRP A 711 -9.71 -16.60 -25.61
CA TRP A 711 -9.14 -17.92 -25.81
C TRP A 711 -8.37 -17.96 -27.12
N LEU A 712 -7.13 -18.45 -27.06
CA LEU A 712 -6.28 -18.72 -28.21
C LEU A 712 -5.92 -20.20 -28.21
N THR A 713 -6.10 -20.88 -29.35
CA THR A 713 -5.71 -22.29 -29.48
C THR A 713 -5.05 -22.56 -30.83
N ALA A 714 -4.08 -23.47 -30.85
CA ALA A 714 -3.54 -24.02 -32.09
C ALA A 714 -4.47 -25.08 -32.72
N ASP A 715 -5.32 -25.73 -31.91
CA ASP A 715 -6.25 -26.78 -32.35
C ASP A 715 -7.69 -26.48 -31.87
N PRO A 716 -8.66 -26.33 -32.79
CA PRO A 716 -10.06 -26.13 -32.42
C PRO A 716 -10.74 -27.40 -31.85
N LYS A 717 -10.09 -28.57 -31.91
CA LYS A 717 -10.61 -29.84 -31.38
C LYS A 717 -10.24 -30.03 -29.89
N GLY A 718 -10.62 -31.19 -29.33
CA GLY A 718 -10.22 -31.62 -27.98
C GLY A 718 -10.70 -30.66 -26.89
N ILE A 719 -9.74 -30.10 -26.13
CA ILE A 719 -10.04 -29.18 -25.03
C ILE A 719 -10.80 -27.93 -25.49
N THR A 720 -10.48 -27.37 -26.66
CA THR A 720 -11.20 -26.20 -27.20
C THR A 720 -12.66 -26.53 -27.45
N GLN A 721 -12.94 -27.68 -28.05
CA GLN A 721 -14.30 -28.09 -28.32
C GLN A 721 -15.09 -28.33 -27.03
N LYS A 722 -14.45 -28.89 -25.99
CA LYS A 722 -15.06 -29.09 -24.66
C LYS A 722 -15.40 -27.77 -23.97
N LEU A 723 -14.49 -26.78 -24.03
CA LEU A 723 -14.69 -25.49 -23.35
C LEU A 723 -15.62 -24.55 -24.13
N PHE A 724 -15.44 -24.47 -25.45
CA PHE A 724 -16.00 -23.41 -26.28
C PHE A 724 -16.61 -23.90 -27.60
N GLY A 725 -16.88 -25.19 -27.77
CA GLY A 725 -17.32 -25.77 -29.06
C GLY A 725 -18.61 -25.20 -29.66
N LYS A 726 -19.39 -24.42 -28.89
CA LYS A 726 -20.57 -23.69 -29.38
C LYS A 726 -20.23 -22.34 -30.03
N ASN A 727 -18.99 -21.85 -29.86
CA ASN A 727 -18.56 -20.54 -30.31
C ASN A 727 -17.74 -20.63 -31.61
N LYS A 728 -17.92 -19.64 -32.50
CA LYS A 728 -17.12 -19.52 -33.72
C LYS A 728 -15.74 -18.93 -33.40
N LEU A 729 -14.69 -19.57 -33.89
CA LEU A 729 -13.31 -19.10 -33.77
C LEU A 729 -12.90 -18.31 -35.03
N LYS A 730 -12.08 -17.28 -34.85
CA LYS A 730 -11.47 -16.50 -35.94
C LYS A 730 -9.97 -16.80 -36.03
N THR A 731 -9.43 -16.93 -37.23
CA THR A 731 -7.99 -17.10 -37.41
C THR A 731 -7.27 -15.77 -37.12
N ASP A 732 -6.22 -15.81 -36.29
CA ASP A 732 -5.40 -14.68 -35.86
C ASP A 732 -3.93 -15.15 -35.76
N GLY A 733 -3.17 -15.02 -36.85
CA GLY A 733 -1.82 -15.56 -36.97
C GLY A 733 -1.78 -17.09 -36.84
N ILE A 734 -1.00 -17.61 -35.89
CA ILE A 734 -0.94 -19.05 -35.57
C ILE A 734 -2.13 -19.54 -34.73
N TRP A 735 -3.00 -18.64 -34.29
CA TRP A 735 -4.08 -18.94 -33.36
C TRP A 735 -5.45 -19.02 -34.05
N GLN A 736 -6.29 -19.89 -33.53
CA GLN A 736 -7.75 -19.74 -33.59
C GLN A 736 -8.20 -19.03 -32.32
N LYS A 737 -8.85 -17.88 -32.48
CA LYS A 737 -9.17 -16.93 -31.42
C LYS A 737 -10.68 -16.84 -31.18
N LEU A 738 -11.04 -16.84 -29.90
CA LEU A 738 -12.34 -16.44 -29.41
C LEU A 738 -12.16 -15.25 -28.48
N SER A 739 -13.00 -14.22 -28.66
CA SER A 739 -13.11 -13.08 -27.76
C SER A 739 -14.56 -12.89 -27.39
N LEU A 740 -14.85 -12.87 -26.10
CA LEU A 740 -16.17 -12.64 -25.51
C LEU A 740 -16.06 -11.50 -24.51
N GLU A 741 -17.14 -10.73 -24.35
CA GLU A 741 -17.21 -9.58 -23.44
C GLU A 741 -18.46 -9.67 -22.55
N GLY A 742 -18.38 -9.06 -21.37
CA GLY A 742 -19.48 -8.95 -20.42
C GLY A 742 -20.18 -10.28 -20.11
N GLN A 743 -21.51 -10.30 -20.21
CA GLN A 743 -22.33 -11.45 -19.84
C GLN A 743 -21.98 -12.71 -20.65
N ALA A 744 -21.66 -12.58 -21.95
CA ALA A 744 -21.27 -13.73 -22.77
C ALA A 744 -19.96 -14.36 -22.28
N ALA A 745 -19.02 -13.56 -21.78
CA ALA A 745 -17.79 -14.04 -21.16
C ALA A 745 -18.08 -14.76 -19.83
N ALA A 746 -18.96 -14.19 -18.99
CA ALA A 746 -19.37 -14.81 -17.73
C ALA A 746 -20.05 -16.17 -17.95
N GLU A 747 -20.96 -16.26 -18.92
CA GLU A 747 -21.67 -17.50 -19.25
C GLU A 747 -20.76 -18.60 -19.82
N ALA A 748 -19.69 -18.21 -20.51
CA ALA A 748 -18.68 -19.13 -21.03
C ALA A 748 -17.78 -19.73 -19.93
N LEU A 749 -17.78 -19.15 -18.72
CA LEU A 749 -16.99 -19.59 -17.56
C LEU A 749 -17.83 -20.37 -16.53
N LYS A 750 -18.94 -21.00 -16.95
CA LYS A 750 -19.72 -21.85 -16.05
C LYS A 750 -18.98 -23.16 -15.73
N PRO A 751 -19.08 -23.69 -14.50
CA PRO A 751 -18.42 -24.92 -14.09
C PRO A 751 -18.65 -26.08 -15.07
N LEU A 752 -17.57 -26.74 -15.48
CA LEU A 752 -17.57 -27.75 -16.55
C LEU A 752 -18.02 -29.12 -16.06
N ALA A 753 -17.74 -29.42 -14.79
CA ALA A 753 -18.03 -30.70 -14.17
C ALA A 753 -18.31 -30.51 -12.68
N PRO A 754 -19.25 -31.28 -12.09
CA PRO A 754 -19.55 -31.19 -10.68
C PRO A 754 -18.34 -31.63 -9.83
N LEU A 755 -18.04 -30.87 -8.78
CA LEU A 755 -17.11 -31.31 -7.74
C LEU A 755 -17.87 -32.22 -6.77
N SER A 756 -17.79 -33.53 -7.01
CA SER A 756 -18.48 -34.52 -6.18
C SER A 756 -17.86 -34.60 -4.79
N ALA A 757 -18.72 -34.67 -3.76
CA ALA A 757 -18.28 -34.89 -2.39
C ALA A 757 -17.88 -36.36 -2.21
N GLU A 758 -16.64 -36.58 -1.79
CA GLU A 758 -16.07 -37.90 -1.44
C GLU A 758 -16.15 -38.14 0.07
N ALA A 759 -16.30 -37.07 0.87
CA ALA A 759 -16.46 -37.13 2.32
C ALA A 759 -17.73 -36.39 2.77
N LYS A 760 -18.45 -36.95 3.75
CA LYS A 760 -19.45 -36.23 4.53
C LYS A 760 -18.80 -35.77 5.83
N ASN A 761 -18.78 -34.45 6.05
CA ASN A 761 -18.25 -33.88 7.28
C ASN A 761 -19.26 -32.88 7.86
N ASP A 762 -20.14 -33.37 8.72
CA ASP A 762 -21.18 -32.56 9.34
C ASP A 762 -20.68 -31.80 10.57
N ALA A 763 -19.54 -32.20 11.16
CA ALA A 763 -18.95 -31.53 12.31
C ALA A 763 -18.00 -30.40 11.88
N PRO A 764 -17.90 -29.29 12.66
CA PRO A 764 -16.87 -28.29 12.44
C PRO A 764 -15.46 -28.91 12.51
N PRO A 765 -14.54 -28.53 11.62
CA PRO A 765 -13.17 -29.02 11.68
C PRO A 765 -12.47 -28.47 12.93
N VAL A 766 -11.63 -29.28 13.56
CA VAL A 766 -10.88 -28.90 14.78
C VAL A 766 -9.39 -28.91 14.47
N ALA A 767 -8.70 -27.81 14.77
CA ALA A 767 -7.26 -27.70 14.61
C ALA A 767 -6.52 -28.51 15.69
N ARG A 768 -5.23 -28.80 15.49
CA ARG A 768 -4.39 -29.45 16.52
C ARG A 768 -4.37 -28.70 17.86
N GLY A 769 -4.61 -27.39 17.83
CA GLY A 769 -4.73 -26.55 19.02
C GLY A 769 -6.07 -26.66 19.76
N GLY A 770 -7.03 -27.47 19.31
CA GLY A 770 -8.32 -27.68 19.97
C GLY A 770 -9.39 -26.62 19.66
N PHE A 771 -9.08 -25.62 18.84
CA PHE A 771 -10.05 -24.62 18.37
C PHE A 771 -10.71 -25.03 17.04
N VAL A 772 -11.88 -24.46 16.74
CA VAL A 772 -12.57 -24.68 15.46
C VAL A 772 -11.77 -24.03 14.34
N SER A 773 -11.35 -24.85 13.38
CA SER A 773 -10.51 -24.48 12.26
C SER A 773 -11.29 -23.78 11.15
N HIS A 774 -10.62 -22.91 10.41
CA HIS A 774 -11.08 -22.32 9.16
C HIS A 774 -10.63 -23.13 7.92
N ARG A 775 -9.99 -24.29 8.09
CA ARG A 775 -9.36 -25.03 6.97
C ARG A 775 -10.34 -25.66 5.99
N ALA A 776 -11.54 -25.98 6.44
CA ALA A 776 -12.64 -26.56 5.68
C ALA A 776 -13.96 -26.05 6.25
N PHE A 777 -15.06 -26.33 5.57
CA PHE A 777 -16.40 -26.09 6.07
C PHE A 777 -16.97 -27.35 6.74
N GLY A 778 -17.73 -27.14 7.81
CA GLY A 778 -18.48 -28.16 8.54
C GLY A 778 -19.51 -27.48 9.45
N GLY A 779 -20.29 -28.25 10.21
CA GLY A 779 -21.34 -27.68 11.07
C GLY A 779 -22.32 -26.79 10.31
N TYR A 780 -22.71 -25.67 10.93
CA TYR A 780 -23.60 -24.69 10.32
C TYR A 780 -22.82 -23.54 9.68
N CYS A 781 -23.02 -23.37 8.37
CA CYS A 781 -22.54 -22.23 7.59
C CYS A 781 -23.71 -21.55 6.89
N GLY A 782 -23.70 -20.23 6.78
CA GLY A 782 -24.82 -19.48 6.24
C GLY A 782 -24.64 -17.98 6.27
N THR A 783 -25.73 -17.31 5.90
CA THR A 783 -25.88 -15.85 5.96
C THR A 783 -27.20 -15.52 6.63
N LEU A 784 -27.17 -14.60 7.59
CA LEU A 784 -28.36 -13.93 8.10
C LEU A 784 -28.48 -12.57 7.41
N SER A 785 -29.61 -12.32 6.78
CA SER A 785 -30.01 -10.98 6.37
C SER A 785 -30.83 -10.36 7.49
N VAL A 786 -30.44 -9.18 7.95
CA VAL A 786 -30.99 -8.55 9.16
C VAL A 786 -31.42 -7.13 8.88
N GLU A 787 -32.64 -6.81 9.27
CA GLU A 787 -33.17 -5.45 9.32
C GLU A 787 -33.05 -4.91 10.75
N ALA A 788 -32.48 -3.72 10.88
CA ALA A 788 -32.39 -2.95 12.12
C ALA A 788 -33.40 -1.80 12.09
N GLU A 789 -34.40 -1.84 12.97
CA GLU A 789 -35.38 -0.80 13.18
C GLU A 789 -34.95 0.09 14.35
N VAL A 790 -34.80 1.40 14.12
CA VAL A 790 -34.47 2.38 15.17
C VAL A 790 -35.72 2.64 16.01
N LEU A 791 -35.63 2.52 17.33
CA LEU A 791 -36.78 2.65 18.25
C LEU A 791 -36.73 3.91 19.12
N THR A 792 -35.54 4.45 19.34
CA THR A 792 -35.31 5.74 19.99
C THR A 792 -34.24 6.48 19.20
N PRO A 793 -34.18 7.83 19.21
CA PRO A 793 -33.15 8.56 18.49
C PRO A 793 -31.77 7.96 18.71
N MET A 794 -31.02 7.74 17.63
CA MET A 794 -29.71 7.09 17.67
C MET A 794 -28.64 7.98 17.08
N ASN A 795 -27.55 8.18 17.83
CA ASN A 795 -26.35 8.81 17.30
C ASN A 795 -25.16 7.86 17.38
N ILE A 796 -24.54 7.62 16.22
CA ILE A 796 -23.17 7.16 16.11
C ILE A 796 -22.43 8.31 15.45
N GLN A 797 -21.41 8.84 16.11
CA GLN A 797 -20.70 10.02 15.63
C GLN A 797 -20.02 9.72 14.30
N GLU A 798 -20.11 10.65 13.35
CA GLU A 798 -19.30 10.63 12.13
C GLU A 798 -17.79 10.67 12.42
N SER A 799 -17.00 10.10 11.50
CA SER A 799 -15.53 10.10 11.56
C SER A 799 -14.95 11.28 10.79
N GLY A 800 -13.78 11.77 11.23
CA GLY A 800 -13.09 12.90 10.60
C GLY A 800 -13.48 14.26 11.18
N GLU A 801 -13.59 15.26 10.31
CA GLU A 801 -13.92 16.65 10.65
C GLU A 801 -15.39 16.80 11.11
N PRO A 802 -15.72 17.69 12.04
CA PRO A 802 -17.11 18.01 12.36
C PRO A 802 -17.85 18.52 11.12
N SER A 803 -19.11 18.11 10.92
CA SER A 803 -19.93 18.65 9.82
C SER A 803 -20.12 20.17 9.92
N LEU A 804 -20.18 20.72 11.14
CA LEU A 804 -20.33 22.15 11.39
C LEU A 804 -19.48 22.58 12.58
N THR A 805 -18.92 23.79 12.54
CA THR A 805 -18.18 24.39 13.66
C THR A 805 -18.56 25.86 13.81
N VAL A 806 -18.89 26.29 15.03
CA VAL A 806 -19.15 27.70 15.38
C VAL A 806 -18.22 28.11 16.51
N LYS A 807 -17.65 29.32 16.42
CA LYS A 807 -16.76 29.87 17.45
C LYS A 807 -17.55 30.73 18.42
N LEU A 808 -17.63 30.31 19.68
CA LEU A 808 -18.17 31.10 20.79
C LEU A 808 -17.03 31.82 21.53
N PRO A 809 -17.32 32.84 22.37
CA PRO A 809 -16.30 33.51 23.20
C PRO A 809 -15.47 32.53 24.04
N GLU A 810 -16.06 31.43 24.52
CA GLU A 810 -15.43 30.42 25.36
C GLU A 810 -14.72 29.30 24.56
N GLY A 811 -14.76 29.35 23.23
CA GLY A 811 -14.08 28.41 22.32
C GLY A 811 -14.97 27.82 21.21
N PRO A 812 -14.42 26.96 20.34
CA PRO A 812 -15.16 26.34 19.26
C PRO A 812 -16.15 25.28 19.79
N VAL A 813 -17.32 25.21 19.13
CA VAL A 813 -18.34 24.18 19.34
C VAL A 813 -18.57 23.42 18.04
N ASN A 814 -18.51 22.10 18.13
CA ASN A 814 -18.58 21.20 16.99
C ASN A 814 -19.94 20.51 16.91
N GLY A 815 -20.58 20.59 15.74
CA GLY A 815 -21.80 19.89 15.39
C GLY A 815 -21.46 18.62 14.61
N TRP A 816 -21.82 17.47 15.18
CA TRP A 816 -21.53 16.16 14.59
C TRP A 816 -22.74 15.54 13.92
N ASP A 817 -22.62 15.14 12.68
CA ASP A 817 -23.63 14.32 12.04
C ASP A 817 -23.63 12.86 12.54
N PHE A 818 -24.67 12.12 12.16
CA PHE A 818 -24.67 10.66 12.20
C PHE A 818 -23.63 10.08 11.23
N PHE A 819 -23.04 8.95 11.60
CA PHE A 819 -22.06 8.24 10.79
C PHE A 819 -22.59 7.96 9.38
N SER A 820 -21.83 8.40 8.39
CA SER A 820 -22.03 8.05 6.98
C SER A 820 -20.73 7.53 6.40
N ILE A 821 -20.84 6.71 5.35
CA ILE A 821 -19.67 6.22 4.62
C ILE A 821 -19.24 7.36 3.68
N SER A 822 -18.43 8.27 4.20
CA SER A 822 -18.09 9.53 3.53
C SER A 822 -16.61 9.92 3.73
N PRO A 823 -16.11 10.87 2.93
CA PRO A 823 -14.80 11.47 3.14
C PRO A 823 -14.60 12.08 4.54
N PRO A 824 -13.36 12.05 5.07
CA PRO A 824 -13.04 12.62 6.38
C PRO A 824 -13.15 14.13 6.43
N ASP A 825 -12.88 14.85 5.33
CA ASP A 825 -13.03 16.31 5.25
C ASP A 825 -14.51 16.68 5.02
N ALA A 826 -15.01 17.68 5.74
CA ALA A 826 -16.44 18.01 5.74
C ALA A 826 -16.91 18.59 4.40
N ASP A 827 -16.06 19.38 3.73
CA ASP A 827 -16.30 20.03 2.43
C ASP A 827 -16.39 19.02 1.26
N ARG A 828 -15.80 17.83 1.43
CA ARG A 828 -15.82 16.75 0.43
C ARG A 828 -17.00 15.80 0.59
N ARG A 829 -17.79 15.92 1.66
CA ARG A 829 -18.99 15.10 1.86
C ARG A 829 -20.07 15.59 0.91
N GLY A 830 -20.54 14.73 0.01
CA GLY A 830 -21.67 15.05 -0.86
C GLY A 830 -22.96 15.31 -0.06
N ASN A 831 -23.92 15.96 -0.71
CA ASN A 831 -25.26 16.20 -0.13
C ASN A 831 -26.01 14.88 0.12
N GLU A 832 -25.81 13.89 -0.76
CA GLU A 832 -26.36 12.55 -0.62
C GLU A 832 -25.42 11.69 0.25
N ARG A 833 -25.68 11.69 1.56
CA ARG A 833 -24.89 10.89 2.52
C ARG A 833 -25.41 9.46 2.59
N ILE A 834 -24.51 8.49 2.49
CA ILE A 834 -24.81 7.08 2.74
C ILE A 834 -24.70 6.82 4.24
N TYR A 835 -25.79 7.06 4.96
CA TYR A 835 -25.86 6.78 6.39
C TYR A 835 -25.77 5.28 6.66
N ALA A 836 -25.02 4.91 7.69
CA ALA A 836 -24.86 3.51 8.03
C ALA A 836 -24.63 3.26 9.53
N LEU A 837 -25.05 2.10 10.00
CA LEU A 837 -24.55 1.49 11.22
C LEU A 837 -23.17 0.86 10.92
N PRO A 838 -22.07 1.30 11.56
CA PRO A 838 -20.77 0.69 11.35
C PRO A 838 -20.77 -0.79 11.73
N SER A 839 -20.21 -1.63 10.86
CA SER A 839 -20.11 -3.09 11.07
C SER A 839 -19.46 -3.45 12.42
N ARG A 840 -18.43 -2.71 12.83
CA ARG A 840 -17.73 -2.91 14.10
C ARG A 840 -18.59 -2.57 15.31
N SER A 841 -19.48 -1.59 15.19
CA SER A 841 -20.44 -1.23 16.25
C SER A 841 -21.50 -2.31 16.42
N ILE A 842 -22.07 -2.80 15.31
CA ILE A 842 -23.01 -3.94 15.29
C ILE A 842 -22.34 -5.17 15.91
N LYS A 843 -21.15 -5.53 15.44
CA LYS A 843 -20.36 -6.65 15.96
C LYS A 843 -20.07 -6.50 17.44
N GLY A 844 -19.65 -5.31 17.89
CA GLY A 844 -19.32 -5.03 19.28
C GLY A 844 -20.53 -5.19 20.21
N MET A 845 -21.69 -4.68 19.79
CA MET A 845 -22.96 -4.82 20.49
C MET A 845 -23.37 -6.29 20.63
N LEU A 846 -23.39 -7.03 19.52
CA LEU A 846 -23.79 -8.45 19.53
C LEU A 846 -22.78 -9.33 20.26
N ARG A 847 -21.47 -9.05 20.12
CA ARG A 847 -20.42 -9.72 20.90
C ARG A 847 -20.62 -9.51 22.39
N HIS A 848 -20.99 -8.32 22.83
CA HIS A 848 -21.20 -8.03 24.25
C HIS A 848 -22.36 -8.83 24.82
N ILE A 849 -23.50 -8.86 24.13
CA ILE A 849 -24.66 -9.69 24.54
C ILE A 849 -24.29 -11.18 24.53
N TYR A 850 -23.60 -11.64 23.48
CA TYR A 850 -23.17 -13.03 23.39
C TYR A 850 -22.22 -13.41 24.53
N SER A 851 -21.26 -12.56 24.89
CA SER A 851 -20.36 -12.80 26.03
C SER A 851 -21.11 -13.00 27.35
N ILE A 852 -22.21 -12.26 27.56
CA ILE A 852 -23.07 -12.42 28.75
C ILE A 852 -23.86 -13.73 28.66
N ALA A 853 -24.43 -14.02 27.48
CA ALA A 853 -25.18 -15.23 27.17
C ALA A 853 -24.35 -16.52 27.29
N THR A 854 -23.01 -16.42 27.31
CA THR A 854 -22.08 -17.54 27.45
C THR A 854 -21.16 -17.44 28.67
N ASP A 855 -21.44 -16.54 29.60
CA ASP A 855 -20.64 -16.30 30.82
C ASP A 855 -19.13 -16.08 30.57
N SER A 856 -18.77 -15.42 29.48
CA SER A 856 -17.37 -15.25 29.03
C SER A 856 -16.66 -14.11 29.79
N LYS A 857 -16.53 -14.24 31.12
CA LYS A 857 -15.97 -13.21 32.03
C LYS A 857 -14.46 -13.03 31.88
N LYS A 858 -13.73 -14.14 31.71
CA LYS A 858 -12.27 -14.17 31.66
C LYS A 858 -11.79 -14.07 30.21
N GLU A 859 -10.86 -13.17 29.94
CA GLU A 859 -10.13 -13.15 28.67
C GLU A 859 -9.33 -14.44 28.52
N SER A 860 -9.22 -14.95 27.29
CA SER A 860 -8.44 -16.18 27.05
C SER A 860 -6.95 -15.91 27.19
N SER A 861 -6.22 -16.84 27.81
CA SER A 861 -4.77 -16.76 27.98
C SER A 861 -4.02 -17.14 26.70
N ASP A 862 -4.54 -18.13 25.97
CA ASP A 862 -3.95 -18.66 24.76
C ASP A 862 -5.01 -19.29 23.84
N ILE A 863 -4.66 -19.41 22.56
CA ILE A 863 -5.55 -19.87 21.48
C ILE A 863 -6.13 -21.28 21.69
N ARG A 864 -5.55 -22.10 22.57
CA ARG A 864 -6.06 -23.44 22.87
C ARG A 864 -7.19 -23.44 23.90
N LYS A 865 -7.41 -22.31 24.58
CA LYS A 865 -8.36 -22.15 25.69
C LYS A 865 -9.24 -20.92 25.46
N LEU A 866 -9.83 -20.83 24.27
CA LEU A 866 -10.71 -19.72 23.91
C LEU A 866 -12.03 -19.80 24.68
N ASN A 867 -12.45 -18.71 25.32
CA ASN A 867 -13.81 -18.57 25.81
C ASN A 867 -14.82 -18.58 24.62
N PRO A 868 -16.10 -18.89 24.86
CA PRO A 868 -17.08 -19.02 23.78
C PRO A 868 -17.23 -17.77 22.88
N ALA A 869 -17.16 -16.57 23.45
CA ALA A 869 -17.27 -15.33 22.67
C ALA A 869 -16.04 -15.08 21.78
N GLU A 870 -14.84 -15.36 22.29
CA GLU A 870 -13.58 -15.22 21.55
C GLU A 870 -13.41 -16.28 20.46
N SER A 871 -13.88 -17.51 20.72
CA SER A 871 -13.95 -18.58 19.71
C SER A 871 -14.86 -18.23 18.52
N LEU A 872 -15.96 -17.50 18.75
CA LEU A 872 -16.91 -17.13 17.70
C LEU A 872 -16.53 -15.81 17.02
N PHE A 873 -16.26 -14.75 17.78
CA PHE A 873 -16.03 -13.39 17.25
C PHE A 873 -14.56 -13.08 16.90
N GLY A 874 -13.65 -14.01 17.22
CA GLY A 874 -12.21 -13.89 16.99
C GLY A 874 -11.46 -13.31 18.18
N TRP A 875 -10.15 -13.58 18.20
CA TRP A 875 -9.26 -13.24 19.31
C TRP A 875 -7.84 -12.95 18.83
N VAL A 876 -7.17 -12.04 19.54
CA VAL A 876 -5.76 -11.67 19.34
C VAL A 876 -5.11 -11.60 20.72
N GLY A 877 -4.12 -12.46 20.96
CA GLY A 877 -3.29 -12.47 22.14
C GLY A 877 -1.90 -11.89 21.89
N ASN A 878 -1.06 -11.91 22.93
CA ASN A 878 0.18 -11.14 22.97
C ASN A 878 1.42 -11.90 22.46
N ALA A 879 1.34 -13.22 22.23
CA ALA A 879 2.47 -14.04 21.80
C ALA A 879 2.41 -14.37 20.29
N PRO A 880 3.53 -14.78 19.66
CA PRO A 880 3.56 -15.19 18.26
C PRO A 880 2.49 -16.25 17.96
N ASN A 881 1.82 -16.10 16.81
CA ASN A 881 0.77 -17.01 16.36
C ASN A 881 -0.46 -17.15 17.30
N GLN A 882 -0.63 -16.23 18.27
CA GLN A 882 -1.82 -16.16 19.12
C GLN A 882 -2.88 -15.25 18.50
N ALA A 883 -3.39 -15.59 17.33
CA ALA A 883 -4.49 -14.86 16.71
C ALA A 883 -5.37 -15.80 15.89
N ILE A 884 -6.68 -15.59 15.94
CA ILE A 884 -7.68 -16.34 15.17
C ILE A 884 -8.76 -15.39 14.65
N MET A 885 -9.10 -15.56 13.37
CA MET A 885 -10.22 -14.83 12.78
C MET A 885 -11.54 -15.32 13.38
N GLY A 886 -12.49 -14.40 13.60
CA GLY A 886 -13.85 -14.78 13.98
C GLY A 886 -14.53 -15.63 12.91
N ARG A 887 -15.42 -16.51 13.34
CA ARG A 887 -16.29 -17.34 12.49
C ARG A 887 -17.59 -16.65 12.09
N VAL A 888 -17.71 -15.37 12.44
CA VAL A 888 -18.78 -14.45 12.04
C VAL A 888 -18.20 -13.18 11.43
N SER A 889 -18.84 -12.67 10.38
CA SER A 889 -18.53 -11.39 9.75
C SER A 889 -19.80 -10.56 9.57
N PHE A 890 -19.68 -9.25 9.78
CA PHE A 890 -20.78 -8.29 9.76
C PHE A 890 -20.56 -7.27 8.65
N SER A 891 -21.53 -7.07 7.77
CA SER A 891 -21.51 -5.92 6.84
C SER A 891 -21.89 -4.61 7.56
N TYR A 892 -21.72 -3.48 6.88
CA TYR A 892 -22.31 -2.22 7.31
C TYR A 892 -23.83 -2.31 7.22
N GLY A 893 -24.53 -1.68 8.17
CA GLY A 893 -25.99 -1.53 8.16
C GLY A 893 -26.38 -0.28 7.42
N LYS A 894 -26.57 -0.36 6.11
CA LYS A 894 -26.89 0.81 5.27
C LYS A 894 -28.36 1.19 5.46
N PHE A 895 -28.64 2.48 5.62
CA PHE A 895 -29.99 3.03 5.51
C PHE A 895 -30.23 3.32 4.02
N GLU A 896 -30.96 2.46 3.32
CA GLU A 896 -31.16 2.57 1.86
C GLU A 896 -31.96 3.83 1.49
N VAL A 897 -33.01 4.11 2.25
CA VAL A 897 -33.83 5.32 2.15
C VAL A 897 -34.20 5.74 3.57
N LEU A 898 -34.03 7.03 3.88
CA LEU A 898 -34.53 7.60 5.12
C LEU A 898 -35.95 8.14 4.91
N ASN A 899 -36.88 7.82 5.80
CA ASN A 899 -38.23 8.40 5.75
C ASN A 899 -38.26 9.84 6.31
N GLN A 900 -37.28 10.18 7.15
CA GLN A 900 -37.11 11.50 7.71
C GLN A 900 -35.62 11.88 7.81
N GLU A 901 -35.31 13.17 7.69
CA GLU A 901 -33.94 13.64 7.88
C GLU A 901 -33.45 13.45 9.33
N PRO A 902 -32.14 13.23 9.54
CA PRO A 902 -31.57 13.21 10.88
C PRO A 902 -31.80 14.53 11.61
N ALA A 903 -32.30 14.48 12.85
CA ALA A 903 -32.60 15.68 13.64
C ALA A 903 -31.46 16.07 14.59
N TRP A 904 -31.28 17.36 14.83
CA TRP A 904 -30.29 17.88 15.78
C TRP A 904 -30.75 17.72 17.23
N PHE A 905 -29.82 17.34 18.10
CA PHE A 905 -29.99 17.25 19.54
C PHE A 905 -28.90 18.03 20.28
N LYS A 906 -29.31 18.69 21.37
CA LYS A 906 -28.44 19.33 22.36
C LYS A 906 -28.47 18.52 23.66
N VAL A 907 -27.29 18.14 24.15
CA VAL A 907 -27.12 17.48 25.45
C VAL A 907 -26.08 18.24 26.29
N PRO A 908 -26.53 19.02 27.28
CA PRO A 908 -25.64 19.68 28.24
C PRO A 908 -24.80 18.68 29.08
N TYR A 909 -23.60 19.11 29.47
CA TYR A 909 -22.69 18.44 30.39
C TYR A 909 -22.56 19.26 31.69
N PRO A 910 -22.43 18.62 32.87
CA PRO A 910 -22.49 17.19 33.13
C PRO A 910 -23.93 16.65 33.14
N TYR A 911 -24.18 15.53 32.45
CA TYR A 911 -25.47 14.83 32.43
C TYR A 911 -25.55 13.68 33.44
N GLY A 912 -24.49 13.44 34.22
CA GLY A 912 -24.37 12.30 35.15
C GLY A 912 -25.36 12.33 36.31
N ASN A 913 -25.91 13.50 36.64
CA ASN A 913 -26.87 13.71 37.73
C ASN A 913 -28.30 13.27 37.38
N TRP A 914 -28.59 12.89 36.13
CA TRP A 914 -29.92 12.44 35.73
C TRP A 914 -30.10 10.95 35.97
N HIS A 915 -31.17 10.52 36.63
CA HIS A 915 -31.45 9.12 36.93
C HIS A 915 -32.88 8.76 36.52
N TYR A 916 -33.05 7.60 35.87
CA TYR A 916 -34.37 7.07 35.56
C TYR A 916 -34.76 6.04 36.62
N ALA A 917 -35.74 6.37 37.47
CA ALA A 917 -36.20 5.52 38.57
C ALA A 917 -37.70 5.72 38.81
N GLY A 918 -38.42 4.63 39.07
CA GLY A 918 -39.87 4.67 39.30
C GLY A 918 -40.68 5.18 38.09
N GLY A 919 -40.17 4.97 36.86
CA GLY A 919 -40.82 5.42 35.64
C GLY A 919 -40.58 6.88 35.26
N GLN A 920 -39.79 7.63 36.04
CA GLN A 920 -39.55 9.06 35.83
C GLN A 920 -38.05 9.41 35.88
N TRP A 921 -37.69 10.48 35.17
CA TRP A 921 -36.36 11.09 35.22
C TRP A 921 -36.27 12.05 36.41
N LYS A 922 -35.24 11.90 37.25
CA LYS A 922 -34.93 12.77 38.39
C LYS A 922 -33.50 13.31 38.27
N ASN A 923 -33.29 14.58 38.57
CA ASN A 923 -31.96 15.19 38.65
C ASN A 923 -31.51 15.18 40.12
N SER A 924 -30.45 14.44 40.43
CA SER A 924 -29.88 14.26 41.76
C SER A 924 -28.40 14.61 41.73
N PRO A 925 -28.04 15.89 41.97
CA PRO A 925 -26.66 16.35 41.97
C PRO A 925 -25.77 15.54 42.93
N GLY A 926 -24.58 15.16 42.47
CA GLY A 926 -23.59 14.46 43.31
C GLY A 926 -23.78 12.94 43.42
N VAL A 927 -24.87 12.38 42.90
CA VAL A 927 -25.08 10.93 42.85
C VAL A 927 -24.56 10.38 41.52
N PRO A 928 -23.69 9.35 41.50
CA PRO A 928 -23.19 8.78 40.25
C PRO A 928 -24.29 8.02 39.52
N ALA A 929 -24.31 8.13 38.18
CA ALA A 929 -25.22 7.39 37.31
C ALA A 929 -25.29 5.89 37.64
N THR A 930 -26.50 5.37 37.80
CA THR A 930 -26.75 3.96 38.15
C THR A 930 -26.23 3.05 37.03
N ARG A 931 -25.49 2.01 37.40
CA ARG A 931 -24.97 1.01 36.48
C ARG A 931 -25.75 -0.29 36.65
N PHE A 932 -26.34 -0.79 35.57
CA PHE A 932 -26.87 -2.15 35.55
C PHE A 932 -25.72 -3.10 35.21
N LEU A 933 -25.33 -3.94 36.17
CA LEU A 933 -24.25 -4.92 36.03
C LEU A 933 -24.83 -6.33 36.09
N ILE A 934 -24.46 -7.18 35.13
CA ILE A 934 -24.70 -8.62 35.20
C ILE A 934 -23.41 -9.29 35.67
N GLY A 935 -23.51 -10.13 36.69
CA GLY A 935 -22.38 -10.87 37.27
C GLY A 935 -21.19 -9.98 37.67
N ASP A 936 -21.48 -8.76 38.17
CA ASP A 936 -20.52 -7.72 38.58
C ASP A 936 -19.47 -7.31 37.52
N THR A 937 -19.68 -7.73 36.27
CA THR A 937 -18.66 -7.66 35.22
C THR A 937 -19.18 -6.93 33.99
N TRP A 938 -20.41 -7.20 33.55
CA TRP A 938 -20.91 -6.64 32.29
C TRP A 938 -21.90 -5.53 32.52
N ARG A 939 -21.54 -4.32 32.09
CA ARG A 939 -22.45 -3.18 32.07
C ARG A 939 -23.41 -3.29 30.89
N LEU A 940 -24.70 -3.19 31.18
CA LEU A 940 -25.74 -2.93 30.19
C LEU A 940 -26.40 -1.58 30.46
N PHE A 941 -26.94 -0.99 29.40
CA PHE A 941 -27.73 0.23 29.50
C PHE A 941 -29.20 -0.18 29.37
N THR A 942 -30.00 0.10 30.38
CA THR A 942 -31.45 -0.18 30.35
C THR A 942 -32.16 0.74 29.36
N HIS A 943 -33.32 0.33 28.88
CA HIS A 943 -34.17 1.17 28.04
C HIS A 943 -34.97 2.14 28.92
N ALA A 944 -34.95 3.41 28.56
CA ALA A 944 -35.66 4.49 29.22
C ALA A 944 -36.08 5.51 28.15
N PRO A 945 -37.17 6.25 28.36
CA PRO A 945 -37.52 7.40 27.52
C PRO A 945 -36.38 8.41 27.45
N LEU A 946 -36.42 9.28 26.45
CA LEU A 946 -35.43 10.35 26.29
C LEU A 946 -35.38 11.24 27.54
N ALA A 947 -34.19 11.47 28.08
CA ALA A 947 -34.04 12.32 29.26
C ALA A 947 -34.43 13.78 28.95
N PRO A 948 -35.13 14.50 29.84
CA PRO A 948 -35.56 15.88 29.60
C PRO A 948 -34.42 16.89 29.32
N ILE A 949 -33.20 16.56 29.75
CA ILE A 949 -31.99 17.35 29.46
C ILE A 949 -31.54 17.24 28.00
N ALA A 950 -31.90 16.16 27.30
CA ALA A 950 -31.60 15.98 25.90
C ALA A 950 -32.74 16.57 25.06
N ARG A 951 -32.47 17.69 24.40
CA ARG A 951 -33.49 18.44 23.64
C ARG A 951 -33.24 18.32 22.16
N GLN A 952 -34.27 18.00 21.39
CA GLN A 952 -34.24 18.21 19.94
C GLN A 952 -34.23 19.71 19.67
N VAL A 953 -33.41 20.15 18.73
CA VAL A 953 -33.29 21.56 18.31
C VAL A 953 -33.50 21.66 16.80
N GLY A 954 -33.99 22.80 16.30
CA GLY A 954 -34.35 22.97 14.89
C GLY A 954 -33.13 22.99 13.95
N ALA A 955 -32.04 23.62 14.39
CA ALA A 955 -30.81 23.75 13.63
C ALA A 955 -29.58 23.69 14.54
N PHE A 956 -28.38 23.64 13.95
CA PHE A 956 -27.13 23.75 14.69
C PHE A 956 -26.86 25.20 15.06
N GLU A 957 -27.42 25.62 16.19
CA GLU A 957 -27.24 26.95 16.79
C GLU A 957 -26.70 26.79 18.22
N PRO A 958 -25.37 26.53 18.38
CA PRO A 958 -24.81 26.27 19.70
C PRO A 958 -24.76 27.55 20.54
N ASP A 959 -25.24 27.46 21.78
CA ASP A 959 -25.26 28.56 22.75
C ASP A 959 -24.27 28.37 23.92
N THR A 960 -23.60 27.22 23.98
CA THR A 960 -22.65 26.91 25.04
C THR A 960 -21.65 25.84 24.62
N VAL A 961 -20.41 26.02 25.05
CA VAL A 961 -19.32 25.04 24.94
C VAL A 961 -19.45 23.85 25.90
N GLN A 962 -20.37 23.92 26.87
CA GLN A 962 -20.63 22.86 27.85
C GLN A 962 -21.73 21.88 27.37
N ALA A 963 -22.11 21.91 26.09
CA ALA A 963 -23.07 20.98 25.53
C ALA A 963 -22.52 20.25 24.31
N ARG A 964 -23.02 19.03 24.08
CA ARG A 964 -22.79 18.28 22.85
C ARG A 964 -23.94 18.53 21.89
N TYR A 965 -23.60 18.75 20.63
CA TYR A 965 -24.54 18.93 19.53
C TYR A 965 -24.30 17.85 18.49
N PHE A 966 -25.36 17.11 18.15
CA PHE A 966 -25.23 16.03 17.18
C PHE A 966 -26.56 15.74 16.48
N ARG A 967 -26.49 15.22 15.25
CA ARG A 967 -27.68 14.66 14.57
C ARG A 967 -27.91 13.20 14.96
N ALA A 968 -29.17 12.81 15.05
CA ALA A 968 -29.57 11.44 15.33
C ALA A 968 -30.53 10.93 14.26
N ILE A 969 -30.37 9.66 13.90
CA ILE A 969 -31.38 8.92 13.15
C ILE A 969 -32.59 8.72 14.06
N LEU A 970 -33.75 9.09 13.57
CA LEU A 970 -35.00 9.11 14.33
C LEU A 970 -35.69 7.72 14.36
N PRO A 971 -36.62 7.50 15.30
CA PRO A 971 -37.38 6.25 15.38
C PRO A 971 -38.15 5.94 14.09
N GLY A 972 -38.26 4.66 13.75
CA GLY A 972 -38.93 4.14 12.55
C GLY A 972 -37.98 3.91 11.36
N GLU A 973 -36.79 4.51 11.36
CA GLU A 973 -35.80 4.30 10.31
C GLU A 973 -35.24 2.88 10.31
N ARG A 974 -34.96 2.36 9.11
CA ARG A 974 -34.55 0.97 8.90
C ARG A 974 -33.21 0.87 8.17
N ALA A 975 -32.29 0.11 8.74
CA ALA A 975 -31.02 -0.24 8.12
C ALA A 975 -30.95 -1.74 7.82
N ARG A 976 -30.23 -2.12 6.76
CA ARG A 976 -30.03 -3.54 6.40
C ARG A 976 -28.55 -3.92 6.42
N PHE A 977 -28.26 -5.08 7.02
CA PHE A 977 -26.92 -5.68 7.02
C PHE A 977 -27.01 -7.19 6.94
N THR A 978 -25.85 -7.81 6.71
CA THR A 978 -25.70 -9.27 6.70
C THR A 978 -24.72 -9.74 7.76
N ILE A 979 -24.98 -10.95 8.29
CA ILE A 979 -24.08 -11.70 9.16
C ILE A 979 -23.71 -12.99 8.44
N ARG A 980 -22.48 -13.08 7.94
CA ARG A 980 -21.93 -14.31 7.36
C ARG A 980 -21.34 -15.15 8.48
N PHE A 981 -21.63 -16.45 8.52
CA PHE A 981 -21.14 -17.35 9.55
C PHE A 981 -20.74 -18.71 8.98
N TRP A 982 -19.77 -19.36 9.63
CA TRP A 982 -19.29 -20.66 9.19
C TRP A 982 -18.75 -21.49 10.35
N ASN A 983 -18.87 -22.81 10.24
CA ASN A 983 -18.36 -23.77 11.22
C ASN A 983 -18.96 -23.59 12.62
N LEU A 984 -20.22 -23.16 12.71
CA LEU A 984 -20.91 -23.02 13.98
C LEU A 984 -21.38 -24.38 14.48
N LEU A 985 -21.26 -24.61 15.78
CA LEU A 985 -21.97 -25.68 16.47
C LEU A 985 -23.46 -25.34 16.56
N LYS A 986 -24.32 -26.34 16.73
CA LYS A 986 -25.77 -26.13 16.89
C LYS A 986 -26.09 -25.14 18.01
N GLU A 987 -25.43 -25.28 19.16
CA GLU A 987 -25.64 -24.36 20.29
C GLU A 987 -25.15 -22.94 20.01
N GLU A 988 -24.04 -22.79 19.29
CA GLU A 988 -23.52 -21.47 18.91
C GLU A 988 -24.48 -20.77 17.95
N LEU A 989 -25.03 -21.50 16.97
CA LEU A 989 -26.06 -20.97 16.08
C LEU A 989 -27.31 -20.55 16.87
N GLN A 990 -27.81 -21.39 17.77
CA GLN A 990 -28.97 -21.05 18.61
C GLN A 990 -28.72 -19.78 19.44
N ARG A 991 -27.57 -19.69 20.12
CA ARG A 991 -27.20 -18.49 20.91
C ARG A 991 -27.05 -17.26 20.03
N LEU A 992 -26.43 -17.38 18.86
CA LEU A 992 -26.28 -16.28 17.92
C LEU A 992 -27.64 -15.77 17.44
N LEU A 993 -28.55 -16.66 17.03
CA LEU A 993 -29.90 -16.30 16.60
C LEU A 993 -30.69 -15.60 17.71
N TRP A 994 -30.49 -16.01 18.98
CA TRP A 994 -31.14 -15.38 20.13
C TRP A 994 -30.60 -13.97 20.32
N CYS A 995 -29.26 -13.83 20.33
CA CYS A 995 -28.60 -12.54 20.50
C CYS A 995 -28.93 -11.57 19.37
N VAL A 996 -29.21 -12.06 18.16
CA VAL A 996 -29.63 -11.23 17.02
C VAL A 996 -31.08 -10.84 17.14
N THR A 997 -32.01 -11.79 17.26
CA THR A 997 -33.46 -11.49 17.13
C THR A 997 -34.07 -10.94 18.42
N LEU A 998 -33.61 -11.43 19.57
CA LEU A 998 -34.25 -11.30 20.88
C LEU A 998 -35.73 -11.72 20.89
N GLU A 999 -36.32 -11.80 22.08
CA GLU A 999 -37.76 -12.06 22.25
C GLU A 999 -38.59 -10.79 22.02
N PRO A 1000 -39.87 -10.91 21.67
CA PRO A 1000 -40.78 -9.77 21.63
C PRO A 1000 -40.75 -8.95 22.92
N GLY A 1001 -40.68 -7.62 22.79
CA GLY A 1001 -40.56 -6.69 23.92
C GLY A 1001 -39.13 -6.44 24.40
N LEU A 1002 -38.13 -7.11 23.83
CA LEU A 1002 -36.72 -6.81 24.07
C LEU A 1002 -36.11 -6.00 22.92
N ALA A 1003 -35.08 -5.22 23.22
CA ALA A 1003 -34.36 -4.41 22.23
C ALA A 1003 -32.85 -4.40 22.51
N HIS A 1004 -32.07 -4.06 21.49
CA HIS A 1004 -30.64 -3.81 21.60
C HIS A 1004 -30.36 -2.32 21.85
N LYS A 1005 -29.14 -2.00 22.30
CA LYS A 1005 -28.74 -0.63 22.60
C LYS A 1005 -27.33 -0.29 22.10
N MET A 1006 -27.23 0.72 21.23
CA MET A 1006 -26.00 1.10 20.53
C MET A 1006 -25.81 2.62 20.46
N GLY A 1007 -24.59 3.08 20.18
CA GLY A 1007 -24.28 4.49 19.95
C GLY A 1007 -23.95 5.31 21.20
N ASN A 1008 -23.97 6.62 21.04
CA ASN A 1008 -23.69 7.62 22.06
C ASN A 1008 -24.91 7.91 22.93
N ASN A 1009 -24.67 8.46 24.13
CA ASN A 1009 -25.71 8.93 25.04
C ASN A 1009 -26.76 7.87 25.42
N ARG A 1010 -26.42 6.57 25.31
CA ARG A 1010 -27.28 5.42 25.66
C ARG A 1010 -27.93 5.57 27.03
N TYR A 1011 -27.18 6.10 27.99
CA TYR A 1011 -27.68 6.36 29.34
C TYR A 1011 -28.91 7.27 29.37
N LEU A 1012 -29.00 8.24 28.46
CA LEU A 1012 -30.07 9.26 28.41
C LEU A 1012 -31.27 8.85 27.54
N GLY A 1013 -31.42 7.56 27.23
CA GLY A 1013 -32.54 7.04 26.44
C GLY A 1013 -32.29 6.90 24.93
N PHE A 1014 -31.11 7.28 24.43
CA PHE A 1014 -30.76 7.12 23.00
C PHE A 1014 -30.42 5.67 22.62
N GLY A 1015 -30.57 5.37 21.33
CA GLY A 1015 -29.89 4.26 20.67
C GLY A 1015 -30.48 2.87 20.85
N SER A 1016 -31.74 2.76 21.27
CA SER A 1016 -32.51 1.52 21.22
C SER A 1016 -32.85 1.14 19.78
N LEU A 1017 -32.66 -0.13 19.43
CA LEU A 1017 -33.03 -0.70 18.13
C LEU A 1017 -33.55 -2.12 18.27
N ARG A 1018 -34.34 -2.57 17.30
CA ARG A 1018 -34.77 -3.96 17.15
C ARG A 1018 -34.16 -4.56 15.90
N LEU A 1019 -33.79 -5.83 15.98
CA LEU A 1019 -33.23 -6.58 14.85
C LEU A 1019 -34.18 -7.70 14.45
N ASN A 1020 -34.49 -7.78 13.16
CA ASN A 1020 -35.34 -8.82 12.60
C ASN A 1020 -34.55 -9.60 11.55
N ILE A 1021 -34.56 -10.93 11.65
CA ILE A 1021 -33.99 -11.81 10.62
C ILE A 1021 -34.98 -11.91 9.47
N LEU A 1022 -34.51 -11.64 8.26
CA LEU A 1022 -35.29 -11.64 7.02
C LEU A 1022 -35.31 -13.03 6.36
N GLU A 1023 -36.29 -13.25 5.48
CA GLU A 1023 -36.58 -14.55 4.84
C GLU A 1023 -35.50 -15.02 3.86
N ASP A 1024 -34.68 -14.10 3.35
CA ASP A 1024 -33.53 -14.37 2.50
C ASP A 1024 -32.31 -14.89 3.29
N SER A 1025 -32.45 -15.13 4.60
CA SER A 1025 -31.46 -15.83 5.42
C SER A 1025 -31.40 -17.32 5.10
N PHE A 1026 -30.20 -17.89 4.97
CA PHE A 1026 -30.03 -19.28 4.57
C PHE A 1026 -28.82 -19.97 5.21
N LEU A 1027 -28.90 -21.29 5.26
CA LEU A 1027 -27.79 -22.22 5.48
C LEU A 1027 -27.27 -22.75 4.13
N ILE A 1028 -26.00 -23.13 4.09
CA ILE A 1028 -25.32 -23.58 2.88
C ILE A 1028 -25.18 -25.10 2.90
N ASP A 1029 -25.65 -25.76 1.84
CA ASP A 1029 -25.29 -27.13 1.51
C ASP A 1029 -24.09 -27.14 0.55
N TRP A 1030 -22.89 -27.34 1.11
CA TRP A 1030 -21.64 -27.27 0.35
C TRP A 1030 -21.53 -28.34 -0.73
N SER A 1031 -22.07 -29.54 -0.48
CA SER A 1031 -22.06 -30.60 -1.49
C SER A 1031 -22.95 -30.23 -2.67
N LYS A 1032 -24.17 -29.72 -2.41
CA LYS A 1032 -25.06 -29.27 -3.49
C LYS A 1032 -24.47 -28.10 -4.26
N ARG A 1033 -23.89 -27.11 -3.56
CA ARG A 1033 -23.36 -25.87 -4.13
C ARG A 1033 -22.35 -26.11 -5.24
N TYR A 1034 -21.42 -27.05 -5.04
CA TYR A 1034 -20.37 -27.35 -6.03
C TYR A 1034 -20.70 -28.56 -6.92
N SER A 1035 -21.88 -29.16 -6.78
CA SER A 1035 -22.37 -30.24 -7.64
C SER A 1035 -23.16 -29.75 -8.87
N GLY A 1036 -23.28 -28.43 -9.06
CA GLY A 1036 -24.07 -27.84 -10.15
C GLY A 1036 -25.58 -27.78 -9.89
N LYS A 1037 -26.02 -27.98 -8.64
CA LYS A 1037 -27.42 -27.86 -8.23
C LYS A 1037 -27.70 -26.48 -7.66
N ASN A 1038 -28.82 -25.85 -8.05
CA ASN A 1038 -29.17 -24.49 -7.63
C ASN A 1038 -29.85 -24.42 -6.24
N ASP A 1039 -30.31 -25.53 -5.68
CA ASP A 1039 -31.04 -25.62 -4.40
C ASP A 1039 -30.10 -25.77 -3.17
N TRP A 1040 -28.89 -25.23 -3.26
CA TRP A 1040 -27.88 -25.33 -2.20
C TRP A 1040 -28.15 -24.39 -1.01
N ARG A 1041 -28.96 -23.34 -1.21
CA ARG A 1041 -29.41 -22.44 -0.15
C ARG A 1041 -30.61 -23.08 0.56
N LYS A 1042 -30.42 -23.48 1.82
CA LYS A 1042 -31.48 -24.00 2.67
C LYS A 1042 -32.07 -22.85 3.49
N PRO A 1043 -33.35 -22.48 3.32
CA PRO A 1043 -33.97 -21.40 4.09
C PRO A 1043 -33.79 -21.62 5.59
N LEU A 1044 -33.50 -20.55 6.32
CA LEU A 1044 -33.39 -20.59 7.77
C LEU A 1044 -34.74 -20.22 8.40
N ASP A 1045 -35.36 -21.16 9.10
CA ASP A 1045 -36.58 -20.91 9.87
C ASP A 1045 -36.24 -20.14 11.17
N ALA A 1046 -36.11 -18.82 11.06
CA ALA A 1046 -35.78 -17.94 12.17
C ALA A 1046 -36.94 -17.76 13.18
N LYS A 1047 -38.18 -18.12 12.80
CA LYS A 1047 -39.38 -18.01 13.67
C LYS A 1047 -39.42 -19.09 14.75
N LYS A 1048 -38.71 -20.20 14.56
CA LYS A 1048 -38.38 -21.13 15.65
C LYS A 1048 -37.32 -20.48 16.53
N LEU A 1049 -37.77 -19.61 17.44
CA LEU A 1049 -36.92 -18.94 18.41
C LEU A 1049 -36.00 -19.96 19.11
N PRO A 1050 -34.70 -19.64 19.26
CA PRO A 1050 -33.73 -20.53 19.88
C PRO A 1050 -34.04 -20.79 21.35
N ASP A 1051 -33.68 -21.99 21.82
CA ASP A 1051 -33.98 -22.49 23.17
C ASP A 1051 -33.38 -21.57 24.26
N PRO A 1052 -34.21 -20.84 25.04
CA PRO A 1052 -33.73 -19.94 26.10
C PRO A 1052 -32.90 -20.65 27.16
N LYS A 1053 -33.05 -21.98 27.33
CA LYS A 1053 -32.25 -22.79 28.25
C LYS A 1053 -30.76 -22.82 27.87
N LYS A 1054 -30.41 -22.41 26.65
CA LYS A 1054 -29.02 -22.32 26.17
C LYS A 1054 -28.37 -20.96 26.46
N ILE A 1055 -29.10 -20.00 27.02
CA ILE A 1055 -28.64 -18.64 27.33
C ILE A 1055 -28.29 -18.54 28.82
N VAL A 1056 -27.01 -18.28 29.12
CA VAL A 1056 -26.56 -18.01 30.48
C VAL A 1056 -26.94 -16.58 30.86
N ASN A 1057 -27.31 -16.34 32.13
CA ASN A 1057 -27.83 -15.06 32.63
C ASN A 1057 -29.13 -14.59 31.95
N TYR A 1058 -29.93 -15.52 31.41
CA TYR A 1058 -31.15 -15.22 30.66
C TYR A 1058 -32.12 -14.27 31.38
N SER A 1059 -32.41 -14.48 32.67
CA SER A 1059 -33.33 -13.64 33.44
C SER A 1059 -32.83 -12.19 33.58
N GLU A 1060 -31.55 -12.02 33.88
CA GLU A 1060 -30.92 -10.70 34.01
C GLU A 1060 -30.81 -9.98 32.66
N LEU A 1061 -30.51 -10.72 31.59
CA LEU A 1061 -30.52 -10.20 30.23
C LEU A 1061 -31.91 -9.71 29.83
N LYS A 1062 -32.95 -10.50 30.11
CA LYS A 1062 -34.35 -10.12 29.83
C LYS A 1062 -34.72 -8.83 30.55
N LYS A 1063 -34.36 -8.70 31.82
CA LYS A 1063 -34.59 -7.49 32.62
C LYS A 1063 -33.83 -6.27 32.08
N ALA A 1064 -32.59 -6.46 31.63
CA ALA A 1064 -31.75 -5.37 31.13
C ALA A 1064 -32.18 -4.87 29.74
N LEU A 1065 -32.62 -5.78 28.87
CA LEU A 1065 -33.00 -5.54 27.48
C LEU A 1065 -34.50 -5.25 27.30
N GLU A 1066 -35.28 -5.30 28.39
CA GLU A 1066 -36.72 -5.00 28.36
C GLU A 1066 -36.96 -3.57 27.86
N MET A 1067 -37.73 -3.46 26.78
CA MET A 1067 -38.27 -2.20 26.31
C MET A 1067 -39.68 -2.04 26.87
N ARG A 1068 -39.82 -1.16 27.86
CA ARG A 1068 -41.13 -0.80 28.40
C ARG A 1068 -41.84 0.10 27.40
N SER A 1069 -42.92 -0.39 26.81
CA SER A 1069 -43.82 0.44 26.02
C SER A 1069 -44.43 1.52 26.91
N GLU A 1070 -44.39 2.78 26.47
CA GLU A 1070 -45.25 3.80 27.03
C GLU A 1070 -46.70 3.32 26.87
N LYS A 1071 -47.40 3.20 28.00
CA LYS A 1071 -48.86 3.08 28.02
C LYS A 1071 -49.46 4.47 27.99
#